data_AF-A0A966U5A6-F1
#
_entry.id   AF-A0A966U5A6-F1
#
_cell.length_a   1.000
_cell.length_b   1.000
_cell.length_c   1.000
_cell.angle_alpha   90.00
_cell.angle_beta   90.00
_cell.angle_gamma   90.00
#
_symmetry.space_group_name_H-M   'P 1'
#
loop_
_entity.id
_entity.type
_entity.pdbx_description
1 polymer ?
#
loop_
_entity_poly.entity_id
_entity_poly.type
_entity_poly.pdbx_seq_one_letter_code
_entity_poly.pdbx_strand_id
1 'polypeptide(L)'
;MSLAPERLTIGITRKFTTPGTHPYDLVAWEKRDARINNWKDGTVAFEQLGVEFPVSWSLNATNIVAQKYFRGTPGTAERETSLKQVIDRVADTIANWGIEGGYFADATEADAFRDELKYILVTQRAAFNSPVWFNIGVKGVPQQASACFILAVDDTMDGILNWYREEGIIFKGGSGAGINLSNIRSSAEHLKGGGTASGPVSFMRGADASAGTIKSGGKTRRAAKMVILNVEHPDVEEFIWCKTREEQKARALRDAGFDMDLDGKDSFSVQYQNANNSVRVTDEFMHAVKEDRDWTLRAVKDGSPVRTIRARDLWRQIATASWECADPGLQFDTTINKWHTAHAAGRINGSNPCSEYMHIDNSACNLASINLLKFLDDTDTFDVDAYRHTIEVVFTAQEILVGNADYPTEKIGENSRLFRQLGLGYANIGALLMALGMPYDSEGGRAWAAALTSMMTGHAYATSARIASRMGPFAGFAANERYMLNVLRMHRDENAKISNVGVVQRDLVDAATDAWDAAVRDGEEYGVRNSQASVLAPTGTIGLMMDCDTTGIEPDLGLVKFKKLVGGGNMAIVNQTVPRALVRLGYTSEQVDRIVAYIDTNKSIVGSPDLKVEHLPVFACSMGDNTIHYEGHVRMMGATQPFLSGAISKTVNMPEEATIEDIEALHMLAWELGVKAVAIYRDN
;
A
#
# COMPACT_ATOMS: atom_id res chain seq x y z
N MET A 1 20.40 -40.52 -19.89
CA MET A 1 19.51 -39.37 -20.16
C MET A 1 18.16 -39.71 -19.56
N SER A 2 17.90 -39.34 -18.31
CA SER A 2 16.54 -39.37 -17.80
C SER A 2 15.80 -38.22 -18.50
N LEU A 3 14.68 -38.54 -19.14
CA LEU A 3 13.76 -37.53 -19.67
C LEU A 3 13.46 -36.56 -18.53
N ALA A 4 13.89 -35.30 -18.67
CA ALA A 4 13.39 -34.25 -17.82
C ALA A 4 11.86 -34.25 -18.00
N PRO A 5 11.05 -34.22 -16.92
CA PRO A 5 9.61 -34.11 -17.09
C PRO A 5 9.34 -32.88 -17.97
N GLU A 6 8.45 -33.03 -18.96
CA GLU A 6 7.98 -31.91 -19.78
C GLU A 6 7.62 -30.76 -18.83
N ARG A 7 8.42 -29.68 -18.84
CA ARG A 7 8.19 -28.55 -17.94
C ARG A 7 6.80 -28.00 -18.22
N LEU A 8 5.92 -28.08 -17.22
CA LEU A 8 4.57 -27.52 -17.27
C LEU A 8 4.63 -26.03 -17.65
N THR A 9 3.65 -25.58 -18.42
CA THR A 9 3.54 -24.18 -18.89
C THR A 9 2.98 -23.31 -17.77
N ILE A 10 3.23 -21.99 -17.80
CA ILE A 10 2.62 -21.09 -16.80
C ILE A 10 1.11 -20.96 -17.04
N GLY A 11 0.66 -21.11 -18.28
CA GLY A 11 -0.74 -21.26 -18.67
C GLY A 11 -1.42 -19.96 -19.07
N ILE A 12 -0.67 -18.91 -19.43
CA ILE A 12 -1.28 -17.62 -19.77
C ILE A 12 -1.98 -17.70 -21.13
N THR A 13 -3.30 -17.47 -21.11
CA THR A 13 -4.15 -17.48 -22.30
C THR A 13 -4.68 -16.08 -22.61
N ARG A 14 -5.39 -15.92 -23.73
CA ARG A 14 -6.05 -14.66 -24.07
C ARG A 14 -7.47 -14.63 -23.48
N LYS A 15 -7.80 -13.56 -22.75
CA LYS A 15 -9.13 -13.33 -22.15
C LYS A 15 -9.73 -12.02 -22.64
N PHE A 16 -8.92 -10.96 -22.69
CA PHE A 16 -9.37 -9.64 -23.12
C PHE A 16 -9.03 -9.33 -24.58
N THR A 17 -8.04 -10.01 -25.13
CA THR A 17 -7.49 -9.74 -26.45
C THR A 17 -7.80 -10.87 -27.43
N THR A 18 -7.74 -10.55 -28.73
CA THR A 18 -7.95 -11.53 -29.81
C THR A 18 -6.67 -11.65 -30.63
N PRO A 19 -6.21 -12.87 -30.99
CA PRO A 19 -5.04 -13.04 -31.86
C PRO A 19 -5.12 -12.19 -33.12
N GLY A 20 -4.01 -11.51 -33.46
CA GLY A 20 -3.92 -10.67 -34.65
C GLY A 20 -4.58 -9.29 -34.55
N THR A 21 -5.25 -8.97 -33.43
CA THR A 21 -5.77 -7.62 -33.15
C THR A 21 -4.90 -6.95 -32.09
N HIS A 22 -4.34 -5.78 -32.38
CA HIS A 22 -3.52 -5.08 -31.40
C HIS A 22 -4.41 -4.57 -30.25
N PRO A 23 -4.00 -4.67 -28.96
CA PRO A 23 -4.83 -4.23 -27.82
C PRO A 23 -5.32 -2.78 -27.92
N TYR A 24 -4.51 -1.89 -28.51
CA TYR A 24 -4.88 -0.48 -28.69
C TYR A 24 -5.99 -0.26 -29.73
N ASP A 25 -6.23 -1.21 -30.64
CA ASP A 25 -7.31 -1.11 -31.64
C ASP A 25 -8.68 -1.42 -31.02
N LEU A 26 -8.70 -2.01 -29.82
CA LEU A 26 -9.92 -2.29 -29.04
C LEU A 26 -10.40 -1.06 -28.23
N VAL A 27 -9.69 0.06 -28.32
CA VAL A 27 -9.96 1.27 -27.52
C VAL A 27 -10.00 2.50 -28.42
N ALA A 28 -10.93 3.41 -28.17
CA ALA A 28 -10.98 4.69 -28.88
C ALA A 28 -9.95 5.68 -28.30
N TRP A 29 -9.25 6.42 -29.17
CA TRP A 29 -8.18 7.35 -28.81
C TRP A 29 -8.50 8.78 -29.24
N GLU A 30 -7.98 9.74 -28.49
CA GLU A 30 -8.03 11.15 -28.87
C GLU A 30 -6.77 11.90 -28.43
N LYS A 31 -6.56 13.07 -29.03
CA LYS A 31 -5.56 14.03 -28.57
C LYS A 31 -6.23 15.09 -27.71
N ARG A 32 -5.60 15.42 -26.58
CA ARG A 32 -6.05 16.45 -25.64
C ARG A 32 -4.86 17.16 -25.00
N ASP A 33 -5.10 18.31 -24.40
CA ASP A 33 -4.05 19.05 -23.68
C ASP A 33 -3.99 18.62 -22.22
N ALA A 34 -2.78 18.36 -21.71
CA ALA A 34 -2.53 18.15 -20.29
C ALA A 34 -2.06 19.46 -19.66
N ARG A 35 -2.84 20.01 -18.71
CA ARG A 35 -2.54 21.28 -18.02
C ARG A 35 -2.86 21.20 -16.54
N ILE A 36 -1.90 21.60 -15.71
CA ILE A 36 -2.04 21.71 -14.26
C ILE A 36 -1.66 23.13 -13.87
N ASN A 37 -2.51 23.79 -13.10
CA ASN A 37 -2.28 25.15 -12.62
C ASN A 37 -1.98 25.13 -11.12
N ASN A 38 -1.13 26.06 -10.68
CA ASN A 38 -0.84 26.30 -9.27
C ASN A 38 -2.10 26.84 -8.60
N TRP A 39 -2.48 26.20 -7.50
CA TRP A 39 -3.70 26.55 -6.79
C TRP A 39 -3.59 27.89 -6.03
N LYS A 40 -2.38 28.35 -5.69
CA LYS A 40 -2.16 29.59 -4.93
C LYS A 40 -2.37 30.85 -5.77
N ASP A 41 -1.88 30.84 -7.01
CA ASP A 41 -1.81 32.02 -7.86
C ASP A 41 -2.37 31.82 -9.28
N GLY A 42 -2.86 30.63 -9.61
CA GLY A 42 -3.44 30.31 -10.92
C GLY A 42 -2.43 30.17 -12.05
N THR A 43 -1.12 30.26 -11.78
CA THR A 43 -0.06 30.12 -12.79
C THR A 43 0.00 28.69 -13.35
N VAL A 44 0.51 28.51 -14.56
CA VAL A 44 0.66 27.17 -15.14
C VAL A 44 1.82 26.44 -14.46
N ALA A 45 1.51 25.41 -13.67
CA ALA A 45 2.51 24.59 -12.99
C ALA A 45 3.07 23.49 -13.90
N PHE A 46 2.29 23.03 -14.88
CA PHE A 46 2.70 22.08 -15.91
C PHE A 46 1.77 22.17 -17.12
N GLU A 47 2.34 22.09 -18.32
CA GLU A 47 1.60 22.03 -19.58
C GLU A 47 2.31 21.12 -20.59
N GLN A 48 1.53 20.28 -21.27
CA GLN A 48 1.94 19.53 -22.45
C GLN A 48 0.75 19.38 -23.40
N LEU A 49 0.86 19.95 -24.59
CA LEU A 49 -0.23 20.03 -25.56
C LEU A 49 -0.31 18.79 -26.47
N GLY A 50 -1.53 18.47 -26.91
CA GLY A 50 -1.78 17.44 -27.91
C GLY A 50 -1.31 16.03 -27.54
N VAL A 51 -1.38 15.66 -26.25
CA VAL A 51 -1.05 14.32 -25.77
C VAL A 51 -2.15 13.32 -26.16
N GLU A 52 -1.77 12.10 -26.50
CA GLU A 52 -2.69 11.04 -26.96
C GLU A 52 -3.04 10.07 -25.82
N PHE A 53 -4.33 9.91 -25.55
CA PHE A 53 -4.89 9.03 -24.52
C PHE A 53 -6.18 8.35 -25.01
N PRO A 54 -6.61 7.24 -24.39
CA PRO A 54 -7.93 6.69 -24.63
C PRO A 54 -9.03 7.67 -24.22
N VAL A 55 -10.13 7.71 -24.97
CA VAL A 55 -11.27 8.59 -24.70
C VAL A 55 -11.83 8.37 -23.28
N SER A 56 -11.82 7.12 -22.81
CA SER A 56 -12.32 6.72 -21.50
C SER A 56 -11.52 7.22 -20.30
N TRP A 57 -10.28 7.67 -20.48
CA TRP A 57 -9.48 8.22 -19.39
C TRP A 57 -9.98 9.60 -19.00
N SER A 58 -10.00 9.93 -17.71
CA SER A 58 -10.34 11.29 -17.29
C SER A 58 -9.22 12.28 -17.62
N LEU A 59 -9.55 13.57 -17.73
CA LEU A 59 -8.54 14.64 -17.84
C LEU A 59 -7.61 14.67 -16.63
N ASN A 60 -8.09 14.26 -15.45
CA ASN A 60 -7.26 14.19 -14.25
C ASN A 60 -6.19 13.09 -14.38
N ALA A 61 -6.57 11.88 -14.80
CA ALA A 61 -5.63 10.80 -15.06
C ALA A 61 -4.63 11.21 -16.17
N THR A 62 -5.10 11.81 -17.26
CA THR A 62 -4.25 12.38 -18.33
C THR A 62 -3.20 13.34 -17.76
N ASN A 63 -3.63 14.32 -16.95
CA ASN A 63 -2.74 15.31 -16.35
C ASN A 63 -1.68 14.68 -15.46
N ILE A 64 -2.09 13.73 -14.60
CA ILE A 64 -1.18 13.02 -13.70
C ILE A 64 -0.15 12.20 -14.48
N VAL A 65 -0.59 11.44 -15.49
CA VAL A 65 0.32 10.60 -16.28
C VAL A 65 1.27 11.45 -17.11
N ALA A 66 0.77 12.48 -17.79
CA ALA A 66 1.61 13.38 -18.57
C ALA A 66 2.65 14.08 -17.68
N GLN A 67 2.27 14.62 -16.52
CA GLN A 67 3.22 15.30 -15.64
C GLN A 67 4.23 14.33 -15.00
N LYS A 68 3.75 13.18 -14.54
CA LYS A 68 4.55 12.31 -13.66
C LYS A 68 5.31 11.23 -14.42
N TYR A 69 4.67 10.56 -15.39
CA TYR A 69 5.15 9.31 -15.97
C TYR A 69 5.68 9.43 -17.40
N PHE A 70 5.24 10.43 -18.18
CA PHE A 70 5.88 10.69 -19.47
C PHE A 70 7.36 11.04 -19.25
N ARG A 71 8.24 10.40 -20.03
CA ARG A 71 9.70 10.57 -20.01
C ARG A 71 10.18 11.49 -21.12
N GLY A 72 11.39 12.00 -20.96
CA GLY A 72 11.96 13.07 -21.78
C GLY A 72 11.61 14.47 -21.26
N THR A 73 12.35 15.47 -21.74
CA THR A 73 12.22 16.87 -21.31
C THR A 73 11.01 17.52 -22.00
N PRO A 74 10.07 18.18 -21.30
CA PRO A 74 8.98 18.90 -21.95
C PRO A 74 9.50 19.87 -23.03
N GLY A 75 8.89 19.82 -24.22
CA GLY A 75 9.30 20.64 -25.37
C GLY A 75 10.39 20.04 -26.26
N THR A 76 10.98 18.89 -25.91
CA THR A 76 11.95 18.19 -26.76
C THR A 76 11.31 17.03 -27.52
N ALA A 77 11.96 16.58 -28.60
CA ALA A 77 11.47 15.44 -29.40
C ALA A 77 11.54 14.10 -28.65
N GLU A 78 12.33 14.00 -27.58
CA GLU A 78 12.45 12.79 -26.77
C GLU A 78 11.30 12.61 -25.77
N ARG A 79 10.45 13.64 -25.64
CA ARG A 79 9.31 13.65 -24.73
C ARG A 79 8.24 12.67 -25.22
N GLU A 80 7.85 11.73 -24.37
CA GLU A 80 6.67 10.89 -24.59
C GLU A 80 5.44 11.81 -24.72
N THR A 81 4.62 11.55 -25.73
CA THR A 81 3.41 12.32 -26.08
C THR A 81 2.16 11.46 -26.16
N SER A 82 2.28 10.13 -26.08
CA SER A 82 1.18 9.19 -26.10
C SER A 82 1.28 8.19 -24.96
N LEU A 83 0.14 7.83 -24.36
CA LEU A 83 0.08 6.73 -23.38
C LEU A 83 0.56 5.40 -23.99
N LYS A 84 0.40 5.19 -25.31
CA LYS A 84 0.93 4.01 -26.01
C LYS A 84 2.42 3.82 -25.78
N GLN A 85 3.19 4.92 -25.87
CA GLN A 85 4.65 4.89 -25.67
C GLN A 85 5.03 4.45 -24.25
N VAL A 86 4.29 4.94 -23.25
CA VAL A 86 4.52 4.57 -21.84
C VAL A 86 4.21 3.10 -21.60
N ILE A 87 3.07 2.62 -22.11
CA ILE A 87 2.63 1.24 -21.93
C ILE A 87 3.54 0.28 -22.71
N ASP A 88 3.86 0.58 -23.97
CA ASP A 88 4.79 -0.21 -24.79
C ASP A 88 6.14 -0.33 -24.09
N ARG A 89 6.69 0.79 -23.62
CA ARG A 89 7.97 0.80 -22.89
C ARG A 89 7.96 -0.16 -21.69
N VAL A 90 6.89 -0.16 -20.89
CA VAL A 90 6.81 -1.02 -19.69
C VAL A 90 6.48 -2.47 -20.08
N ALA A 91 5.39 -2.69 -20.81
CA ALA A 91 4.87 -4.02 -21.12
C ALA A 91 5.80 -4.80 -22.06
N ASP A 92 6.39 -4.16 -23.07
CA ASP A 92 7.32 -4.83 -23.99
C ASP A 92 8.63 -5.18 -23.29
N THR A 93 9.13 -4.31 -22.40
CA THR A 93 10.33 -4.63 -21.60
C THR A 93 10.08 -5.85 -20.72
N ILE A 94 8.95 -5.89 -20.00
CA ILE A 94 8.60 -7.03 -19.15
C ILE A 94 8.41 -8.29 -19.99
N ALA A 95 7.69 -8.23 -21.11
CA ALA A 95 7.48 -9.38 -21.98
C ALA A 95 8.81 -9.91 -22.54
N ASN A 96 9.70 -9.03 -22.99
CA ASN A 96 11.02 -9.42 -23.51
C ASN A 96 11.88 -10.07 -22.42
N TRP A 97 11.89 -9.52 -21.20
CA TRP A 97 12.54 -10.16 -20.06
C TRP A 97 11.93 -11.52 -19.69
N GLY A 98 10.62 -11.68 -19.86
CA GLY A 98 9.94 -12.96 -19.69
C GLY A 98 10.36 -14.00 -20.73
N ILE A 99 10.48 -13.58 -21.99
CA ILE A 99 10.97 -14.42 -23.11
C ILE A 99 12.42 -14.84 -22.86
N GLU A 100 13.31 -13.87 -22.62
CA GLU A 100 14.73 -14.13 -22.35
C GLU A 100 14.93 -14.98 -21.08
N GLY A 101 14.09 -14.76 -20.08
CA GLY A 101 14.08 -15.51 -18.83
C GLY A 101 13.46 -16.92 -18.93
N GLY A 102 12.84 -17.28 -20.06
CA GLY A 102 12.23 -18.60 -20.27
C GLY A 102 10.91 -18.83 -19.54
N TYR A 103 10.21 -17.77 -19.14
CA TYR A 103 8.91 -17.86 -18.45
C TYR A 103 7.82 -18.49 -19.33
N PHE A 104 7.83 -18.18 -20.62
CA PHE A 104 6.81 -18.65 -21.56
C PHE A 104 7.25 -19.96 -22.23
N ALA A 105 6.27 -20.83 -22.49
CA ALA A 105 6.44 -22.10 -23.17
C ALA A 105 6.82 -21.90 -24.64
N ASP A 106 6.19 -20.93 -25.29
CA ASP A 106 6.38 -20.59 -26.69
C ASP A 106 6.05 -19.11 -26.98
N ALA A 107 6.18 -18.71 -28.24
CA ALA A 107 5.87 -17.36 -28.69
C ALA A 107 4.39 -17.00 -28.56
N THR A 108 3.48 -17.97 -28.64
CA THR A 108 2.03 -17.72 -28.54
C THR A 108 1.66 -17.29 -27.13
N GLU A 109 2.20 -17.99 -26.11
CA GLU A 109 2.01 -17.61 -24.71
C GLU A 109 2.67 -16.27 -24.39
N ALA A 110 3.86 -16.02 -24.93
CA ALA A 110 4.55 -14.73 -24.75
C ALA A 110 3.77 -13.56 -25.37
N ASP A 111 3.23 -13.74 -26.57
CA ASP A 111 2.41 -12.72 -27.25
C ASP A 111 1.06 -12.53 -26.55
N ALA A 112 0.44 -13.61 -26.05
CA ALA A 112 -0.75 -13.51 -25.22
C ALA A 112 -0.47 -12.69 -23.95
N PHE A 113 0.60 -12.99 -23.21
CA PHE A 113 1.00 -12.22 -22.03
C PHE A 113 1.22 -10.74 -22.36
N ARG A 114 1.99 -10.43 -23.42
CA ARG A 114 2.28 -9.06 -23.83
C ARG A 114 1.00 -8.28 -24.11
N ASP A 115 0.10 -8.87 -24.90
CA ASP A 115 -1.12 -8.20 -25.33
C ASP A 115 -2.13 -8.03 -24.18
N GLU A 116 -2.30 -9.06 -23.35
CA GLU A 116 -3.15 -9.01 -22.16
C GLU A 116 -2.65 -7.97 -21.16
N LEU A 117 -1.34 -7.89 -20.94
CA LEU A 117 -0.75 -6.86 -20.07
C LEU A 117 -1.00 -5.46 -20.63
N LYS A 118 -0.79 -5.23 -21.93
CA LYS A 118 -1.10 -3.94 -22.58
C LYS A 118 -2.57 -3.58 -22.42
N TYR A 119 -3.47 -4.54 -22.62
CA TYR A 119 -4.91 -4.33 -22.46
C TYR A 119 -5.28 -3.95 -21.02
N ILE A 120 -4.76 -4.69 -20.03
CA ILE A 120 -5.01 -4.43 -18.60
C ILE A 120 -4.57 -3.01 -18.22
N LEU A 121 -3.39 -2.59 -18.68
CA LEU A 121 -2.84 -1.27 -18.37
C LEU A 121 -3.59 -0.13 -19.08
N VAL A 122 -3.91 -0.28 -20.37
CA VAL A 122 -4.58 0.79 -21.15
C VAL A 122 -6.04 0.99 -20.72
N THR A 123 -6.67 -0.04 -20.18
CA THR A 123 -8.05 0.01 -19.68
C THR A 123 -8.17 0.32 -18.19
N GLN A 124 -7.05 0.68 -17.53
CA GLN A 124 -6.98 1.01 -16.10
C GLN A 124 -7.52 -0.10 -15.18
N ARG A 125 -7.38 -1.38 -15.59
CA ARG A 125 -7.74 -2.55 -14.77
C ARG A 125 -6.73 -2.81 -13.66
N ALA A 126 -5.46 -2.49 -13.92
CA ALA A 126 -4.42 -2.50 -12.90
C ALA A 126 -3.34 -1.47 -13.22
N ALA A 127 -2.53 -1.14 -12.22
CA ALA A 127 -1.33 -0.34 -12.39
C ALA A 127 -0.22 -0.86 -11.49
N PHE A 128 1.02 -0.85 -12.00
CA PHE A 128 2.21 -1.02 -11.17
C PHE A 128 2.45 0.22 -10.31
N ASN A 129 3.26 0.09 -9.27
CA ASN A 129 3.80 1.21 -8.52
C ASN A 129 4.59 2.20 -9.40
N SER A 130 4.68 3.44 -8.93
CA SER A 130 5.30 4.54 -9.67
C SER A 130 6.72 4.26 -10.21
N PRO A 131 7.65 3.60 -9.47
CA PRO A 131 8.98 3.27 -10.00
C PRO A 131 8.97 2.46 -11.29
N VAL A 132 8.02 1.53 -11.48
CA VAL A 132 7.92 0.77 -12.74
C VAL A 132 7.66 1.70 -13.92
N TRP A 133 6.70 2.61 -13.79
CA TRP A 133 6.38 3.61 -14.81
C TRP A 133 7.51 4.59 -15.06
N PHE A 134 8.24 4.96 -14.00
CA PHE A 134 9.40 5.84 -14.12
C PHE A 134 10.55 5.14 -14.84
N ASN A 135 10.90 3.91 -14.49
CA ASN A 135 12.26 3.44 -14.76
C ASN A 135 12.33 2.36 -15.84
N ILE A 136 11.34 1.47 -15.90
CA ILE A 136 11.41 0.29 -16.75
C ILE A 136 11.35 0.68 -18.21
N GLY A 137 12.30 0.15 -18.99
CA GLY A 137 12.46 0.41 -20.42
C GLY A 137 13.03 1.80 -20.77
N VAL A 138 13.41 2.61 -19.78
CA VAL A 138 14.01 3.94 -20.01
C VAL A 138 15.52 3.80 -20.19
N LYS A 139 16.06 4.36 -21.27
CA LYS A 139 17.50 4.30 -21.58
C LYS A 139 18.31 5.15 -20.60
N GLY A 140 19.45 4.62 -20.14
CA GLY A 140 20.43 5.36 -19.34
C GLY A 140 20.04 5.61 -17.89
N VAL A 141 18.96 5.00 -17.39
CA VAL A 141 18.56 5.05 -15.98
C VAL A 141 18.53 3.65 -15.38
N PRO A 142 18.79 3.50 -14.06
CA PRO A 142 18.62 2.22 -13.39
C PRO A 142 17.19 1.69 -13.55
N GLN A 143 17.05 0.42 -13.87
CA GLN A 143 15.79 -0.29 -14.08
C GLN A 143 15.13 -0.67 -12.75
N GLN A 144 14.98 0.27 -11.82
CA GLN A 144 14.41 0.01 -10.51
C GLN A 144 12.89 -0.15 -10.57
N ALA A 145 12.38 -1.33 -10.18
CA ALA A 145 10.94 -1.62 -10.11
C ALA A 145 10.33 -1.43 -8.72
N SER A 146 11.12 -1.55 -7.64
CA SER A 146 10.59 -1.54 -6.27
C SER A 146 10.39 -0.12 -5.72
N ALA A 147 9.31 0.07 -4.96
CA ALA A 147 8.99 1.34 -4.28
C ALA A 147 9.31 1.32 -2.78
N CYS A 148 9.37 0.12 -2.20
CA CYS A 148 9.36 -0.08 -0.76
C CYS A 148 10.56 -0.91 -0.35
N PHE A 149 11.32 -0.40 0.61
CA PHE A 149 12.54 -1.03 1.11
C PHE A 149 12.50 -1.13 2.63
N ILE A 150 13.13 -2.18 3.17
CA ILE A 150 13.39 -2.36 4.60
C ILE A 150 14.90 -2.44 4.77
N LEU A 151 15.45 -1.69 5.72
CA LEU A 151 16.89 -1.64 6.01
C LEU A 151 17.19 -2.27 7.38
N ALA A 152 18.41 -2.77 7.54
CA ALA A 152 18.98 -3.11 8.84
C ALA A 152 19.94 -1.99 9.32
N VAL A 153 20.19 -1.94 10.63
CA VAL A 153 21.25 -1.13 11.21
C VAL A 153 22.03 -1.94 12.25
N ASP A 154 23.35 -1.78 12.21
CA ASP A 154 24.28 -2.34 13.19
C ASP A 154 24.63 -1.29 14.25
N ASP A 155 24.85 -1.72 15.50
CA ASP A 155 25.22 -0.87 16.65
C ASP A 155 26.70 -0.42 16.62
N THR A 156 27.11 0.18 15.51
CA THR A 156 28.43 0.75 15.27
C THR A 156 28.30 2.08 14.55
N MET A 157 29.27 2.98 14.70
CA MET A 157 29.22 4.27 14.00
C MET A 157 29.22 4.08 12.47
N ASP A 158 30.02 3.15 11.95
CA ASP A 158 30.04 2.84 10.52
C ASP A 158 28.70 2.30 10.03
N GLY A 159 28.05 1.41 10.81
CA GLY A 159 26.71 0.90 10.50
C GLY A 159 25.65 2.01 10.47
N ILE A 160 25.66 2.89 11.46
CA ILE A 160 24.72 4.02 11.56
C ILE A 160 24.91 5.03 10.42
N LEU A 161 26.16 5.37 10.09
CA LEU A 161 26.44 6.28 8.98
C LEU A 161 26.16 5.62 7.61
N ASN A 162 26.38 4.31 7.48
CA ASN A 162 26.01 3.59 6.27
C ASN A 162 24.49 3.56 6.07
N TRP A 163 23.70 3.46 7.14
CA TRP A 163 22.24 3.61 7.05
C TRP A 163 21.84 4.94 6.38
N TYR A 164 22.43 6.07 6.78
CA TYR A 164 22.11 7.38 6.17
C TYR A 164 22.44 7.39 4.68
N ARG A 165 23.57 6.77 4.29
CA ARG A 165 23.99 6.65 2.90
C ARG A 165 23.01 5.81 2.09
N GLU A 166 22.66 4.62 2.56
CA GLU A 166 21.76 3.70 1.84
C GLU A 166 20.37 4.29 1.66
N GLU A 167 19.86 4.90 2.73
CA GLU A 167 18.57 5.58 2.70
C GLU A 167 18.57 6.77 1.73
N GLY A 168 19.63 7.57 1.70
CA GLY A 168 19.77 8.65 0.73
C GLY A 168 19.80 8.19 -0.73
N ILE A 169 20.41 7.03 -1.02
CA ILE A 169 20.39 6.40 -2.36
C ILE A 169 18.97 5.95 -2.72
N ILE A 170 18.24 5.33 -1.79
CA ILE A 170 16.85 4.91 -1.99
C ILE A 170 15.95 6.11 -2.29
N PHE A 171 16.09 7.19 -1.53
CA PHE A 171 15.31 8.41 -1.71
C PHE A 171 15.58 9.06 -3.07
N LYS A 172 16.85 9.13 -3.50
CA LYS A 172 17.22 9.60 -4.84
C LYS A 172 16.50 8.80 -5.95
N GLY A 173 16.30 7.50 -5.76
CA GLY A 173 15.58 6.61 -6.68
C GLY A 173 14.06 6.79 -6.72
N GLY A 174 13.47 7.70 -5.93
CA GLY A 174 12.01 7.93 -5.93
C GLY A 174 11.22 7.00 -5.00
N SER A 175 11.91 6.32 -4.08
CA SER A 175 11.36 5.26 -3.23
C SER A 175 11.52 5.57 -1.74
N GLY A 176 10.87 4.78 -0.90
CA GLY A 176 10.92 4.96 0.55
C GLY A 176 11.47 3.75 1.29
N ALA A 177 12.02 3.99 2.48
CA ALA A 177 12.68 2.99 3.30
C ALA A 177 12.13 3.00 4.73
N GLY A 178 12.01 1.83 5.35
CA GLY A 178 11.77 1.74 6.79
C GLY A 178 12.89 0.98 7.50
N ILE A 179 13.02 1.23 8.79
CA ILE A 179 14.09 0.66 9.62
C ILE A 179 13.65 0.51 11.08
N ASN A 180 14.08 -0.56 11.72
CA ASN A 180 13.94 -0.73 13.17
C ASN A 180 15.28 -0.38 13.85
N LEU A 181 15.25 0.61 14.75
CA LEU A 181 16.45 1.11 15.44
C LEU A 181 16.73 0.38 16.75
N SER A 182 15.95 -0.63 17.11
CA SER A 182 16.07 -1.35 18.38
C SER A 182 17.38 -2.13 18.53
N ASN A 183 18.14 -2.31 17.44
CA ASN A 183 19.48 -2.86 17.50
C ASN A 183 20.52 -1.87 18.02
N ILE A 184 20.27 -0.56 17.92
CA ILE A 184 21.18 0.48 18.44
C ILE A 184 21.03 0.52 19.95
N ARG A 185 22.16 0.48 20.68
CA ARG A 185 22.12 0.52 22.15
C ARG A 185 21.46 1.80 22.66
N SER A 186 20.79 1.69 23.80
CA SER A 186 20.08 2.81 24.41
C SER A 186 20.99 3.86 25.00
N SER A 187 20.43 5.05 25.24
CA SER A 187 21.11 6.16 25.92
C SER A 187 21.52 5.82 27.37
N ALA A 188 20.91 4.80 27.97
CA ALA A 188 21.24 4.29 29.29
C ALA A 188 22.48 3.36 29.30
N GLU A 189 22.93 2.88 28.14
CA GLU A 189 24.05 1.93 28.03
C GLU A 189 25.40 2.62 27.86
N HIS A 190 26.46 2.01 28.41
CA HIS A 190 27.81 2.55 28.40
C HIS A 190 28.57 2.31 27.07
N LEU A 191 29.50 3.22 26.76
CA LEU A 191 30.47 3.06 25.67
C LEU A 191 31.78 2.46 26.18
N LYS A 192 32.49 1.71 25.31
CA LYS A 192 33.79 1.08 25.65
C LYS A 192 34.86 2.10 26.06
N GLY A 193 34.79 3.34 25.55
CA GLY A 193 35.74 4.42 25.85
C GLY A 193 35.37 5.29 27.06
N GLY A 194 34.32 4.96 27.81
CA GLY A 194 33.74 5.80 28.87
C GLY A 194 32.56 6.64 28.36
N GLY A 195 31.68 7.05 29.29
CA GLY A 195 30.44 7.77 28.99
C GLY A 195 29.24 6.88 28.66
N THR A 196 28.13 7.51 28.30
CA THR A 196 26.87 6.88 27.86
C THR A 196 26.69 7.05 26.36
N ALA A 197 25.94 6.15 25.73
CA ALA A 197 25.61 6.28 24.32
C ALA A 197 24.60 7.40 24.08
N SER A 198 24.52 7.90 22.83
CA SER A 198 23.51 8.91 22.45
C SER A 198 22.10 8.33 22.30
N GLY A 199 21.97 7.01 22.14
CA GLY A 199 20.69 6.33 21.86
C GLY A 199 20.15 6.50 20.44
N PRO A 200 19.23 5.63 19.99
CA PRO A 200 18.62 5.67 18.65
C PRO A 200 17.89 6.98 18.34
N VAL A 201 17.21 7.61 19.32
CA VAL A 201 16.42 8.84 19.08
C VAL A 201 17.30 10.03 18.69
N SER A 202 18.54 10.07 19.20
CA SER A 202 19.54 11.07 18.79
C SER A 202 20.01 10.86 17.35
N PHE A 203 20.26 9.61 16.92
CA PHE A 203 20.67 9.32 15.54
C PHE A 203 19.51 9.52 14.56
N MET A 204 18.29 9.16 14.96
CA MET A 204 17.07 9.44 14.20
C MET A 204 16.95 10.92 13.83
N ARG A 205 17.32 11.85 14.73
CA ARG A 205 17.34 13.30 14.46
C ARG A 205 18.26 13.67 13.30
N GLY A 206 19.44 13.05 13.23
CA GLY A 206 20.40 13.26 12.14
C GLY A 206 19.90 12.70 10.82
N ALA A 207 19.31 11.49 10.84
CA ALA A 207 18.71 10.86 9.67
C ALA A 207 17.52 11.68 9.13
N ASP A 208 16.68 12.22 10.02
CA ASP A 208 15.55 13.08 9.66
C ASP A 208 16.00 14.34 8.90
N ALA A 209 17.02 15.04 9.39
CA ALA A 209 17.59 16.20 8.71
C ALA A 209 18.19 15.84 7.33
N SER A 210 18.82 14.66 7.22
CA SER A 210 19.31 14.14 5.94
C SER A 210 18.16 13.89 4.96
N ALA A 211 17.08 13.26 5.41
CA ALA A 211 15.88 13.01 4.60
C ALA A 211 15.25 14.30 4.09
N GLY A 212 15.11 15.32 4.95
CA GLY A 212 14.57 16.64 4.59
C GLY A 212 15.39 17.39 3.53
N THR A 213 16.66 17.05 3.35
CA THR A 213 17.55 17.68 2.35
C THR A 213 17.42 17.01 0.96
N ILE A 214 16.95 15.76 0.88
CA ILE A 214 16.95 14.97 -0.36
C ILE A 214 15.60 15.05 -1.06
N LYS A 215 15.60 15.55 -2.30
CA LYS A 215 14.43 15.53 -3.18
C LYS A 215 14.31 14.18 -3.89
N SER A 216 13.20 13.49 -3.67
CA SER A 216 13.01 12.12 -4.14
C SER A 216 12.74 12.03 -5.65
N GLY A 217 13.44 11.13 -6.35
CA GLY A 217 13.23 10.86 -7.78
C GLY A 217 13.58 12.02 -8.71
N GLY A 218 14.37 13.00 -8.26
CA GLY A 218 14.70 14.21 -9.03
C GLY A 218 13.50 15.16 -9.24
N LYS A 219 12.40 14.97 -8.52
CA LYS A 219 11.20 15.85 -8.53
C LYS A 219 10.99 16.47 -7.14
N THR A 220 10.02 17.36 -6.98
CA THR A 220 9.74 18.12 -5.74
C THR A 220 9.20 17.29 -4.56
N ARG A 221 9.22 15.94 -4.61
CA ARG A 221 8.63 15.09 -3.57
C ARG A 221 9.59 14.87 -2.40
N ARG A 222 9.09 14.96 -1.16
CA ARG A 222 9.82 14.61 0.06
C ARG A 222 10.08 13.10 0.13
N ALA A 223 11.17 12.72 0.82
CA ALA A 223 11.47 11.33 1.13
C ALA A 223 10.35 10.70 1.97
N ALA A 224 10.14 9.39 1.82
CA ALA A 224 9.20 8.62 2.63
C ALA A 224 9.98 7.65 3.52
N LYS A 225 9.86 7.80 4.84
CA LYS A 225 10.65 7.07 5.84
C LYS A 225 9.75 6.47 6.91
N MET A 226 10.10 5.28 7.40
CA MET A 226 9.53 4.68 8.62
C MET A 226 10.63 4.42 9.63
N VAL A 227 10.41 4.79 10.89
CA VAL A 227 11.29 4.45 12.00
C VAL A 227 10.51 3.67 13.05
N ILE A 228 11.08 2.56 13.48
CA ILE A 228 10.47 1.63 14.42
C ILE A 228 11.35 1.49 15.65
N LEU A 229 10.72 1.41 16.82
CA LEU A 229 11.39 1.05 18.07
C LEU A 229 10.54 0.04 18.86
N ASN A 230 11.18 -0.99 19.40
CA ASN A 230 10.53 -2.04 20.17
C ASN A 230 10.11 -1.50 21.55
N VAL A 231 8.98 -1.98 22.05
CA VAL A 231 8.38 -1.53 23.31
C VAL A 231 9.22 -1.81 24.56
N GLU A 232 10.17 -2.74 24.49
CA GLU A 232 11.12 -3.06 25.58
C GLU A 232 12.38 -2.20 25.58
N HIS A 233 12.58 -1.37 24.54
CA HIS A 233 13.78 -0.56 24.41
C HIS A 233 13.84 0.55 25.49
N PRO A 234 14.97 0.80 26.17
CA PRO A 234 15.03 1.78 27.26
C PRO A 234 14.68 3.22 26.87
N ASP A 235 14.93 3.59 25.60
CA ASP A 235 14.58 4.91 25.04
C ASP A 235 13.16 4.99 24.44
N VAL A 236 12.29 3.99 24.66
CA VAL A 236 10.94 3.95 24.06
C VAL A 236 10.09 5.16 24.43
N GLU A 237 10.15 5.65 25.67
CA GLU A 237 9.39 6.84 26.08
C GLU A 237 9.88 8.09 25.34
N GLU A 238 11.20 8.25 25.13
CA GLU A 238 11.72 9.38 24.36
C GLU A 238 11.23 9.31 22.90
N PHE A 239 11.22 8.10 22.32
CA PHE A 239 10.74 7.87 20.97
C PHE A 239 9.23 8.15 20.80
N ILE A 240 8.41 7.77 21.78
CA ILE A 240 6.96 8.06 21.78
C ILE A 240 6.71 9.57 21.74
N TRP A 241 7.42 10.32 22.59
CA TRP A 241 7.14 11.75 22.78
C TRP A 241 7.89 12.67 21.81
N CYS A 242 8.84 12.18 21.01
CA CYS A 242 9.75 13.06 20.26
C CYS A 242 9.01 13.96 19.27
N LYS A 243 8.05 13.41 18.51
CA LYS A 243 7.26 14.17 17.53
C LYS A 243 6.27 15.10 18.21
N THR A 244 5.56 14.62 19.23
CA THR A 244 4.60 15.42 19.99
C THR A 244 5.22 16.69 20.55
N ARG A 245 6.44 16.60 21.11
CA ARG A 245 7.19 17.76 21.61
C ARG A 245 7.56 18.74 20.49
N GLU A 246 7.89 18.25 19.30
CA GLU A 246 8.19 19.09 18.14
C GLU A 246 6.93 19.75 17.57
N GLU A 247 5.78 19.06 17.57
CA GLU A 247 4.48 19.65 17.20
C GLU A 247 4.05 20.75 18.16
N GLN A 248 4.24 20.56 19.47
CA GLN A 248 3.99 21.59 20.46
C GLN A 248 4.87 22.84 20.23
N LYS A 249 6.14 22.65 19.85
CA LYS A 249 7.02 23.76 19.44
C LYS A 249 6.52 24.42 18.16
N ALA A 250 6.11 23.65 17.16
CA ALA A 250 5.60 24.18 15.89
C ALA A 250 4.34 25.03 16.10
N ARG A 251 3.41 24.58 16.95
CA ARG A 251 2.22 25.37 17.34
C ARG A 251 2.61 26.65 18.05
N ALA A 252 3.53 26.61 19.01
CA ALA A 252 4.03 27.79 19.71
C ALA A 252 4.73 28.80 18.76
N LEU A 253 5.50 28.31 17.79
CA LEU A 253 6.13 29.15 16.76
C LEU A 253 5.09 29.77 15.82
N ARG A 254 4.10 28.99 15.36
CA ARG A 254 2.98 29.51 14.55
C ARG A 254 2.27 30.64 15.29
N ASP A 255 1.95 30.43 16.57
CA ASP A 255 1.23 31.41 17.39
C ASP A 255 2.10 32.66 17.67
N ALA A 256 3.42 32.54 17.58
CA ALA A 256 4.38 33.64 17.61
C ALA A 256 4.57 34.34 16.24
N GLY A 257 3.89 33.90 15.18
CA GLY A 257 3.89 34.51 13.85
C GLY A 257 4.90 33.94 12.85
N PHE A 258 5.52 32.79 13.15
CA PHE A 258 6.36 32.07 12.19
C PHE A 258 5.50 31.35 11.14
N ASP A 259 6.04 31.23 9.93
CA ASP A 259 5.39 30.54 8.81
C ASP A 259 5.60 29.03 8.91
N MET A 260 4.72 28.41 9.69
CA MET A 260 4.70 26.97 10.01
C MET A 260 3.75 26.17 9.12
N ASP A 261 3.29 26.74 7.99
CA ASP A 261 2.52 25.99 7.00
C ASP A 261 3.35 24.85 6.40
N LEU A 262 2.70 23.89 5.73
CA LEU A 262 3.35 22.70 5.14
C LEU A 262 4.58 23.03 4.27
N ASP A 263 4.54 24.13 3.51
CA ASP A 263 5.67 24.64 2.71
C ASP A 263 6.20 25.98 3.23
N GLY A 264 5.87 26.32 4.48
CA GLY A 264 6.26 27.54 5.14
C GLY A 264 7.77 27.57 5.40
N LYS A 265 8.38 28.74 5.26
CA LYS A 265 9.85 28.88 5.34
C LYS A 265 10.43 28.48 6.70
N ASP A 266 9.64 28.55 7.77
CA ASP A 266 10.09 28.31 9.14
C ASP A 266 9.86 26.85 9.58
N SER A 267 9.01 26.10 8.85
CA SER A 267 8.69 24.69 9.09
C SER A 267 9.89 23.74 9.00
N PHE A 268 10.89 24.06 8.17
CA PHE A 268 12.07 23.21 7.92
C PHE A 268 13.00 23.04 9.13
N SER A 269 12.82 23.83 10.19
CA SER A 269 13.63 23.74 11.42
C SER A 269 13.10 22.74 12.45
N VAL A 270 11.87 22.23 12.24
CA VAL A 270 11.21 21.27 13.13
C VAL A 270 11.73 19.87 12.86
N GLN A 271 12.11 19.16 13.93
CA GLN A 271 12.73 17.85 13.83
C GLN A 271 11.69 16.73 13.77
N TYR A 272 12.12 15.56 13.28
CA TYR A 272 11.35 14.31 13.23
C TYR A 272 10.13 14.36 12.31
N GLN A 273 10.08 15.31 11.38
CA GLN A 273 8.94 15.55 10.48
C GLN A 273 8.98 14.73 9.19
N ASN A 274 10.10 14.09 8.88
CA ASN A 274 10.31 13.39 7.60
C ASN A 274 10.14 11.87 7.69
N ALA A 275 9.76 11.34 8.85
CA ALA A 275 9.51 9.92 9.07
C ALA A 275 8.12 9.69 9.65
N ASN A 276 7.50 8.56 9.34
CA ASN A 276 6.47 7.95 10.17
C ASN A 276 7.15 7.18 11.31
N ASN A 277 6.57 7.21 12.50
CA ASN A 277 7.09 6.49 13.65
C ASN A 277 6.13 5.36 14.04
N SER A 278 6.65 4.21 14.43
CA SER A 278 5.83 3.13 14.99
C SER A 278 6.50 2.46 16.17
N VAL A 279 5.74 2.23 17.24
CA VAL A 279 6.18 1.37 18.34
C VAL A 279 5.82 -0.07 17.99
N ARG A 280 6.78 -0.97 18.15
CA ARG A 280 6.60 -2.38 17.88
C ARG A 280 6.36 -3.15 19.18
N VAL A 281 5.17 -3.74 19.31
CA VAL A 281 4.67 -4.38 20.53
C VAL A 281 4.51 -5.89 20.33
N THR A 282 4.66 -6.66 21.41
CA THR A 282 4.51 -8.13 21.42
C THR A 282 3.20 -8.53 22.11
N ASP A 283 2.73 -9.76 21.88
CA ASP A 283 1.58 -10.30 22.63
C ASP A 283 1.82 -10.26 24.14
N GLU A 284 3.07 -10.48 24.60
CA GLU A 284 3.43 -10.39 26.01
C GLU A 284 3.17 -9.00 26.61
N PHE A 285 3.54 -7.94 25.88
CA PHE A 285 3.25 -6.56 26.28
C PHE A 285 1.75 -6.30 26.29
N MET A 286 1.03 -6.74 25.24
CA MET A 286 -0.43 -6.56 25.16
C MET A 286 -1.17 -7.25 26.30
N HIS A 287 -0.75 -8.47 26.67
CA HIS A 287 -1.25 -9.16 27.86
C HIS A 287 -0.89 -8.43 29.15
N ALA A 288 0.33 -7.90 29.28
CA ALA A 288 0.73 -7.09 30.44
C ALA A 288 -0.14 -5.83 30.59
N VAL A 289 -0.53 -5.17 29.49
CA VAL A 289 -1.47 -4.04 29.50
C VAL A 289 -2.85 -4.48 30.00
N LYS A 290 -3.41 -5.58 29.46
CA LYS A 290 -4.71 -6.11 29.89
C LYS A 290 -4.75 -6.46 31.37
N GLU A 291 -3.73 -7.16 31.82
CA GLU A 291 -3.59 -7.71 33.18
C GLU A 291 -3.02 -6.70 34.17
N ASP A 292 -2.73 -5.47 33.73
CA ASP A 292 -2.18 -4.39 34.55
C ASP A 292 -0.85 -4.76 35.24
N ARG A 293 -0.01 -5.51 34.52
CA ARG A 293 1.32 -5.97 34.97
C ARG A 293 2.39 -4.91 34.75
N ASP A 294 3.50 -5.11 35.44
CA ASP A 294 4.74 -4.38 35.18
C ASP A 294 5.40 -4.83 33.86
N TRP A 295 6.13 -3.90 33.25
CA TRP A 295 6.90 -4.06 32.03
C TRP A 295 8.34 -3.61 32.26
N THR A 296 9.29 -4.48 31.94
CA THR A 296 10.73 -4.19 32.12
C THR A 296 11.36 -3.77 30.80
N LEU A 297 11.93 -2.57 30.78
CA LEU A 297 12.81 -2.11 29.71
C LEU A 297 14.19 -2.75 29.86
N ARG A 298 14.74 -3.28 28.77
CA ARG A 298 15.92 -4.14 28.77
C ARG A 298 17.06 -3.53 27.98
N ALA A 299 18.28 -3.63 28.50
CA ALA A 299 19.47 -3.22 27.77
C ALA A 299 19.61 -4.04 26.49
N VAL A 300 19.94 -3.39 25.37
CA VAL A 300 19.95 -4.01 24.05
C VAL A 300 21.01 -5.11 23.96
N LYS A 301 22.16 -4.91 24.61
CA LYS A 301 23.31 -5.81 24.45
C LYS A 301 23.25 -7.11 25.22
N ASP A 302 22.70 -7.10 26.43
CA ASP A 302 22.74 -8.25 27.34
C ASP A 302 21.38 -8.61 27.94
N GLY A 303 20.31 -7.86 27.62
CA GLY A 303 18.96 -8.09 28.10
C GLY A 303 18.74 -7.80 29.59
N SER A 304 19.73 -7.22 30.27
CA SER A 304 19.64 -6.87 31.68
C SER A 304 18.52 -5.84 31.93
N PRO A 305 17.82 -5.92 33.08
CA PRO A 305 16.77 -4.97 33.40
C PRO A 305 17.37 -3.57 33.63
N VAL A 306 16.88 -2.58 32.89
CA VAL A 306 17.30 -1.18 33.04
C VAL A 306 16.31 -0.43 33.93
N ARG A 307 15.01 -0.57 33.63
CA ARG A 307 13.93 0.09 34.37
C ARG A 307 12.64 -0.71 34.23
N THR A 308 11.82 -0.71 35.28
CA THR A 308 10.49 -1.32 35.27
C THR A 308 9.44 -0.22 35.42
N ILE A 309 8.39 -0.28 34.61
CA ILE A 309 7.25 0.64 34.59
C ILE A 309 5.96 -0.16 34.49
N ARG A 310 4.79 0.42 34.75
CA ARG A 310 3.53 -0.29 34.51
C ARG A 310 3.26 -0.35 33.01
N ALA A 311 2.83 -1.50 32.50
CA ALA A 311 2.53 -1.66 31.07
C ALA A 311 1.44 -0.67 30.60
N ARG A 312 0.42 -0.45 31.44
CA ARG A 312 -0.65 0.52 31.16
C ARG A 312 -0.16 1.97 31.09
N ASP A 313 0.82 2.35 31.89
CA ASP A 313 1.37 3.71 31.84
C ASP A 313 2.08 3.95 30.50
N LEU A 314 2.84 2.96 30.00
CA LEU A 314 3.48 3.05 28.68
C LEU A 314 2.44 3.01 27.55
N TRP A 315 1.41 2.17 27.67
CA TRP A 315 0.30 2.12 26.72
C TRP A 315 -0.42 3.46 26.60
N ARG A 316 -0.70 4.09 27.74
CA ARG A 316 -1.32 5.41 27.80
C ARG A 316 -0.45 6.46 27.14
N GLN A 317 0.87 6.42 27.32
CA GLN A 317 1.80 7.34 26.63
C GLN A 317 1.72 7.19 25.11
N ILE A 318 1.68 5.95 24.60
CA ILE A 318 1.55 5.70 23.16
C ILE A 318 0.25 6.33 22.65
N ALA A 319 -0.88 6.01 23.30
CA ALA A 319 -2.18 6.53 22.88
C ALA A 319 -2.26 8.07 22.97
N THR A 320 -1.72 8.70 24.02
CA THR A 320 -1.71 10.16 24.15
C THR A 320 -0.87 10.80 23.04
N ALA A 321 0.31 10.28 22.73
CA ALA A 321 1.13 10.82 21.64
C ALA A 321 0.42 10.69 20.29
N SER A 322 -0.16 9.51 19.99
CA SER A 322 -0.96 9.30 18.78
C SER A 322 -2.16 10.25 18.73
N TRP A 323 -2.82 10.53 19.86
CA TRP A 323 -3.92 11.49 19.94
C TRP A 323 -3.49 12.91 19.60
N GLU A 324 -2.32 13.35 20.09
CA GLU A 324 -1.82 14.71 19.91
C GLU A 324 -1.29 14.97 18.49
N CYS A 325 -0.64 13.98 17.86
CA CYS A 325 0.05 14.17 16.59
C CYS A 325 0.01 13.00 15.59
N ALA A 326 -0.90 12.04 15.74
CA ALA A 326 -1.05 10.84 14.88
C ALA A 326 0.14 9.85 14.89
N ASP A 327 1.16 10.09 15.72
CA ASP A 327 2.35 9.26 15.87
C ASP A 327 2.66 9.01 17.36
N PRO A 328 3.23 7.86 17.73
CA PRO A 328 3.59 6.75 16.83
C PRO A 328 2.36 5.90 16.47
N GLY A 329 2.42 5.22 15.32
CA GLY A 329 1.58 4.05 15.04
C GLY A 329 2.04 2.82 15.82
N LEU A 330 1.39 1.67 15.59
CA LEU A 330 1.74 0.39 16.18
C LEU A 330 2.05 -0.69 15.14
N GLN A 331 3.02 -1.55 15.46
CA GLN A 331 3.28 -2.81 14.76
C GLN A 331 3.21 -3.99 15.73
N PHE A 332 2.43 -5.01 15.42
CA PHE A 332 2.20 -6.16 16.29
C PHE A 332 3.17 -7.29 15.96
N ASP A 333 4.34 -7.28 16.59
CA ASP A 333 5.49 -8.15 16.28
C ASP A 333 5.16 -9.64 16.23
N THR A 334 4.41 -10.12 17.22
CA THR A 334 4.07 -11.53 17.36
C THR A 334 3.11 -11.95 16.25
N THR A 335 2.09 -11.14 15.96
CA THR A 335 1.18 -11.34 14.82
C THR A 335 1.94 -11.33 13.49
N ILE A 336 2.82 -10.35 13.27
CA ILE A 336 3.62 -10.24 12.04
C ILE A 336 4.45 -11.52 11.84
N ASN A 337 5.21 -11.93 12.85
CA ASN A 337 6.07 -13.09 12.75
C ASN A 337 5.29 -14.41 12.72
N LYS A 338 4.06 -14.49 13.24
CA LYS A 338 3.19 -15.68 13.11
C LYS A 338 2.87 -16.01 11.65
N TRP A 339 2.76 -14.99 10.78
CA TRP A 339 2.47 -15.12 9.36
C TRP A 339 3.73 -15.06 8.47
N HIS A 340 4.92 -15.17 9.06
CA HIS A 340 6.18 -15.04 8.32
C HIS A 340 6.50 -16.31 7.52
N THR A 341 6.73 -16.15 6.23
CA THR A 341 7.00 -17.24 5.31
C THR A 341 8.47 -17.65 5.26
N ALA A 342 9.39 -16.79 5.73
CA ALA A 342 10.84 -16.97 5.60
C ALA A 342 11.59 -17.01 6.96
N HIS A 343 11.02 -17.69 7.95
CA HIS A 343 11.58 -17.77 9.31
C HIS A 343 13.03 -18.25 9.40
N ALA A 344 13.48 -19.16 8.52
CA ALA A 344 14.84 -19.67 8.54
C ALA A 344 15.88 -18.59 8.17
N ALA A 345 15.46 -17.50 7.52
CA ALA A 345 16.31 -16.40 7.11
C ALA A 345 16.43 -15.29 8.15
N GLY A 346 15.66 -15.36 9.24
CA GLY A 346 15.61 -14.35 10.28
C GLY A 346 14.19 -13.84 10.55
N ARG A 347 14.08 -12.97 11.56
CA ARG A 347 12.82 -12.32 11.94
C ARG A 347 12.49 -11.18 11.00
N ILE A 348 11.20 -10.90 10.86
CA ILE A 348 10.76 -9.60 10.33
C ILE A 348 10.94 -8.60 11.47
N ASN A 349 11.81 -7.60 11.31
CA ASN A 349 12.07 -6.60 12.35
C ASN A 349 11.36 -5.26 12.07
N GLY A 350 10.98 -4.99 10.82
CA GLY A 350 10.31 -3.74 10.48
C GLY A 350 9.37 -3.85 9.28
N SER A 351 9.00 -2.69 8.77
CA SER A 351 8.19 -2.52 7.57
C SER A 351 8.77 -1.40 6.71
N ASN A 352 8.20 -1.19 5.53
CA ASN A 352 8.41 0.01 4.72
C ASN A 352 7.66 1.24 5.30
N PRO A 353 7.77 2.44 4.68
CA PRO A 353 7.15 3.69 5.16
C PRO A 353 5.66 3.66 5.48
N CYS A 354 4.89 2.85 4.75
CA CYS A 354 3.43 2.84 4.82
C CYS A 354 2.89 1.58 5.55
N SER A 355 3.77 0.76 6.12
CA SER A 355 3.46 -0.43 6.92
C SER A 355 2.73 -1.57 6.19
N GLU A 356 2.65 -1.57 4.86
CA GLU A 356 2.05 -2.63 4.06
C GLU A 356 3.03 -3.74 3.68
N TYR A 357 4.32 -3.42 3.53
CA TYR A 357 5.36 -4.38 3.22
C TYR A 357 6.14 -4.78 4.47
N MET A 358 6.17 -6.08 4.76
CA MET A 358 6.81 -6.65 5.94
C MET A 358 7.53 -7.94 5.56
N HIS A 359 8.86 -7.90 5.55
CA HIS A 359 9.72 -9.05 5.31
C HIS A 359 11.04 -8.86 6.07
N ILE A 360 12.02 -9.75 5.87
CA ILE A 360 13.34 -9.62 6.49
C ILE A 360 14.02 -8.30 6.08
N ASP A 361 14.95 -7.84 6.91
CA ASP A 361 15.67 -6.60 6.65
C ASP A 361 16.53 -6.67 5.37
N ASN A 362 16.91 -5.51 4.84
CA ASN A 362 17.60 -5.37 3.55
C ASN A 362 16.83 -6.07 2.43
N SER A 363 15.55 -5.76 2.29
CA SER A 363 14.67 -6.34 1.28
C SER A 363 13.86 -5.27 0.56
N ALA A 364 13.25 -5.65 -0.57
CA ALA A 364 12.46 -4.75 -1.39
C ALA A 364 11.16 -5.41 -1.84
N CYS A 365 10.15 -4.57 -2.11
CA CYS A 365 8.88 -5.03 -2.64
C CYS A 365 8.50 -4.28 -3.92
N ASN A 366 8.13 -5.04 -4.93
CA ASN A 366 7.48 -4.54 -6.14
C ASN A 366 5.96 -4.61 -5.94
N LEU A 367 5.27 -3.47 -6.10
CA LEU A 367 3.84 -3.34 -5.82
C LEU A 367 3.03 -3.13 -7.10
N ALA A 368 1.81 -3.66 -7.12
CA ALA A 368 0.80 -3.38 -8.14
C ALA A 368 -0.58 -3.36 -7.49
N SER A 369 -1.55 -2.69 -8.12
CA SER A 369 -2.91 -2.65 -7.61
C SER A 369 -3.93 -2.80 -8.72
N ILE A 370 -4.93 -3.65 -8.47
CA ILE A 370 -6.07 -3.91 -9.35
C ILE A 370 -7.21 -2.94 -9.01
N ASN A 371 -7.87 -2.37 -10.02
CA ASN A 371 -9.05 -1.53 -9.86
C ASN A 371 -10.32 -2.40 -9.81
N LEU A 372 -10.84 -2.69 -8.62
CA LEU A 372 -11.96 -3.62 -8.43
C LEU A 372 -13.23 -3.20 -9.19
N LEU A 373 -13.47 -1.89 -9.32
CA LEU A 373 -14.68 -1.39 -9.97
C LEU A 373 -14.74 -1.70 -11.47
N LYS A 374 -13.59 -1.99 -12.11
CA LYS A 374 -13.53 -2.40 -13.54
C LYS A 374 -14.04 -3.81 -13.80
N PHE A 375 -14.33 -4.56 -12.73
CA PHE A 375 -14.86 -5.93 -12.79
C PHE A 375 -16.32 -5.99 -12.38
N LEU A 376 -16.95 -4.87 -12.02
CA LEU A 376 -18.39 -4.81 -11.74
C LEU A 376 -19.15 -4.30 -12.96
N ASP A 377 -19.91 -5.17 -13.60
CA ASP A 377 -20.68 -4.85 -14.81
C ASP A 377 -21.93 -4.00 -14.51
N ASP A 378 -22.65 -3.54 -15.54
CA ASP A 378 -23.85 -2.69 -15.39
C ASP A 378 -25.05 -3.41 -14.73
N THR A 379 -24.95 -4.73 -14.53
CA THR A 379 -25.95 -5.54 -13.81
C THR A 379 -25.59 -5.77 -12.34
N ASP A 380 -24.52 -5.12 -11.87
CA ASP A 380 -23.93 -5.30 -10.54
C ASP A 380 -23.43 -6.73 -10.27
N THR A 381 -23.05 -7.44 -11.34
CA THR A 381 -22.37 -8.74 -11.26
C THR A 381 -20.86 -8.54 -11.34
N PHE A 382 -20.11 -9.19 -10.45
CA PHE A 382 -18.65 -9.13 -10.44
C PHE A 382 -18.06 -10.22 -11.35
N ASP A 383 -17.25 -9.83 -12.34
CA ASP A 383 -16.58 -10.73 -13.28
C ASP A 383 -15.35 -11.40 -12.62
N VAL A 384 -15.60 -12.53 -11.97
CA VAL A 384 -14.59 -13.33 -11.26
C VAL A 384 -13.50 -13.83 -12.21
N ASP A 385 -13.84 -14.22 -13.43
CA ASP A 385 -12.88 -14.77 -14.40
C ASP A 385 -11.92 -13.68 -14.90
N ALA A 386 -12.43 -12.49 -15.23
CA ALA A 386 -11.59 -11.37 -15.60
C ALA A 386 -10.68 -10.95 -14.44
N TYR A 387 -11.16 -11.03 -13.19
CA TYR A 387 -10.36 -10.73 -12.02
C TYR A 387 -9.21 -11.73 -11.84
N ARG A 388 -9.50 -13.05 -11.91
CA ARG A 388 -8.50 -14.13 -11.88
C ARG A 388 -7.43 -13.94 -12.95
N HIS A 389 -7.85 -13.72 -14.19
CA HIS A 389 -6.94 -13.51 -15.30
C HIS A 389 -6.05 -12.27 -15.12
N THR A 390 -6.62 -11.17 -14.60
CA THR A 390 -5.85 -9.97 -14.28
C THR A 390 -4.81 -10.23 -13.20
N ILE A 391 -5.17 -10.97 -12.15
CA ILE A 391 -4.23 -11.39 -11.09
C ILE A 391 -3.08 -12.19 -11.70
N GLU A 392 -3.37 -13.19 -12.53
CA GLU A 392 -2.35 -14.03 -13.16
C GLU A 392 -1.35 -13.24 -14.02
N VAL A 393 -1.85 -12.37 -14.90
CA VAL A 393 -1.00 -11.57 -15.81
C VAL A 393 -0.18 -10.54 -15.02
N VAL A 394 -0.80 -9.80 -14.11
CA VAL A 394 -0.10 -8.75 -13.34
C VAL A 394 0.91 -9.36 -12.37
N PHE A 395 0.56 -10.46 -11.71
CA PHE A 395 1.47 -11.15 -10.79
C PHE A 395 2.67 -11.73 -11.53
N THR A 396 2.46 -12.35 -12.70
CA THR A 396 3.55 -12.82 -13.56
C THR A 396 4.46 -11.67 -14.01
N ALA A 397 3.89 -10.53 -14.37
CA ALA A 397 4.66 -9.33 -14.72
C ALA A 397 5.52 -8.82 -13.55
N GLN A 398 4.96 -8.77 -12.34
CA GLN A 398 5.69 -8.41 -11.12
C GLN A 398 6.85 -9.38 -10.85
N GLU A 399 6.62 -10.68 -11.03
CA GLU A 399 7.63 -11.72 -10.83
C GLU A 399 8.80 -11.62 -11.84
N ILE A 400 8.51 -11.34 -13.11
CA ILE A 400 9.53 -11.12 -14.15
C ILE A 400 10.42 -9.91 -13.80
N LEU A 401 9.82 -8.84 -13.26
CA LEU A 401 10.54 -7.63 -12.86
C LEU A 401 11.61 -7.92 -11.79
N VAL A 402 11.34 -8.79 -10.81
CA VAL A 402 12.26 -9.07 -9.69
C VAL A 402 13.66 -9.48 -10.14
N GLY A 403 13.73 -10.34 -11.17
CA GLY A 403 15.01 -10.89 -11.64
C GLY A 403 15.88 -9.89 -12.40
N ASN A 404 15.25 -8.92 -13.05
CA ASN A 404 15.89 -8.01 -14.01
C ASN A 404 15.99 -6.56 -13.49
N ALA A 405 15.35 -6.26 -12.37
CA ALA A 405 15.39 -4.93 -11.78
C ALA A 405 16.75 -4.60 -11.16
N ASP A 406 17.10 -3.31 -11.19
CA ASP A 406 18.21 -2.74 -10.43
C ASP A 406 17.79 -2.46 -8.99
N TYR A 407 18.72 -2.67 -8.05
CA TYR A 407 18.51 -2.45 -6.63
C TYR A 407 19.51 -1.44 -6.08
N PRO A 408 19.12 -0.63 -5.08
CA PRO A 408 19.94 0.48 -4.57
C PRO A 408 21.18 0.01 -3.79
N THR A 409 21.15 -1.20 -3.25
CA THR A 409 22.29 -1.82 -2.55
C THR A 409 22.40 -3.29 -2.94
N GLU A 410 23.62 -3.84 -2.80
CA GLU A 410 23.91 -5.25 -3.09
C GLU A 410 23.09 -6.18 -2.19
N LYS A 411 23.10 -5.95 -0.87
CA LYS A 411 22.32 -6.74 0.11
C LYS A 411 20.83 -6.81 -0.24
N ILE A 412 20.23 -5.68 -0.62
CA ILE A 412 18.83 -5.63 -1.05
C ILE A 412 18.63 -6.44 -2.32
N GLY A 413 19.54 -6.32 -3.29
CA GLY A 413 19.46 -7.08 -4.53
C GLY A 413 19.62 -8.58 -4.34
N GLU A 414 20.47 -9.02 -3.41
CA GLU A 414 20.64 -10.42 -3.05
C GLU A 414 19.35 -10.99 -2.44
N ASN A 415 18.83 -10.35 -1.39
CA ASN A 415 17.60 -10.78 -0.72
C ASN A 415 16.38 -10.75 -1.65
N SER A 416 16.26 -9.72 -2.49
CA SER A 416 15.14 -9.62 -3.45
C SER A 416 15.17 -10.75 -4.47
N ARG A 417 16.35 -11.20 -4.92
CA ARG A 417 16.47 -12.36 -5.81
C ARG A 417 16.26 -13.68 -5.09
N LEU A 418 16.69 -13.78 -3.82
CA LEU A 418 16.59 -14.97 -3.00
C LEU A 418 15.13 -15.28 -2.63
N PHE A 419 14.34 -14.26 -2.30
CA PHE A 419 12.98 -14.39 -1.73
C PHE A 419 11.85 -13.88 -2.62
N ARG A 420 12.16 -13.06 -3.62
CA ARG A 420 11.23 -12.66 -4.70
C ARG A 420 9.92 -12.08 -4.18
N GLN A 421 10.02 -11.11 -3.26
CA GLN A 421 8.86 -10.51 -2.57
C GLN A 421 8.05 -9.62 -3.50
N LEU A 422 6.75 -9.88 -3.58
CA LEU A 422 5.78 -9.10 -4.33
C LEU A 422 4.68 -8.55 -3.41
N GLY A 423 4.01 -7.49 -3.88
CA GLY A 423 2.84 -6.94 -3.21
C GLY A 423 1.76 -6.59 -4.22
N LEU A 424 1.01 -7.60 -4.67
CA LEU A 424 -0.24 -7.40 -5.38
C LEU A 424 -1.33 -6.96 -4.40
N GLY A 425 -2.01 -5.87 -4.73
CA GLY A 425 -3.14 -5.35 -3.97
C GLY A 425 -4.28 -4.92 -4.88
N TYR A 426 -5.19 -4.12 -4.32
CA TYR A 426 -6.26 -3.50 -5.07
C TYR A 426 -6.54 -2.07 -4.59
N ALA A 427 -7.35 -1.35 -5.37
CA ALA A 427 -8.01 -0.11 -4.99
C ALA A 427 -9.52 -0.25 -5.22
N ASN A 428 -10.28 0.79 -4.88
CA ASN A 428 -11.71 0.89 -5.16
C ASN A 428 -12.65 -0.03 -4.36
N ILE A 429 -12.23 -0.61 -3.23
CA ILE A 429 -13.15 -1.43 -2.42
C ILE A 429 -14.31 -0.60 -1.85
N GLY A 430 -14.06 0.63 -1.39
CA GLY A 430 -15.11 1.50 -0.87
C GLY A 430 -16.13 1.89 -1.95
N ALA A 431 -15.63 2.22 -3.14
CA ALA A 431 -16.48 2.50 -4.30
C ALA A 431 -17.27 1.26 -4.74
N LEU A 432 -16.65 0.08 -4.75
CA LEU A 432 -17.33 -1.17 -5.08
C LEU A 432 -18.48 -1.46 -4.11
N LEU A 433 -18.24 -1.36 -2.81
CA LEU A 433 -19.28 -1.59 -1.80
C LEU A 433 -20.42 -0.57 -1.92
N MET A 434 -20.10 0.71 -2.13
CA MET A 434 -21.09 1.75 -2.38
C MET A 434 -21.92 1.45 -3.64
N ALA A 435 -21.28 1.08 -4.75
CA ALA A 435 -21.97 0.71 -6.00
C ALA A 435 -22.95 -0.45 -5.80
N LEU A 436 -22.58 -1.42 -4.97
CA LEU A 436 -23.43 -2.55 -4.59
C LEU A 436 -24.54 -2.19 -3.58
N GLY A 437 -24.64 -0.93 -3.16
CA GLY A 437 -25.61 -0.46 -2.17
C GLY A 437 -25.30 -0.92 -0.75
N MET A 438 -24.04 -1.27 -0.45
CA MET A 438 -23.62 -1.79 0.85
C MET A 438 -22.81 -0.75 1.64
N PRO A 439 -23.12 -0.55 2.94
CA PRO A 439 -22.28 0.24 3.82
C PRO A 439 -20.87 -0.36 3.93
N TYR A 440 -19.85 0.49 3.86
CA TYR A 440 -18.46 0.07 4.08
C TYR A 440 -18.30 -0.59 5.45
N ASP A 441 -18.81 0.06 6.50
CA ASP A 441 -18.88 -0.51 7.85
C ASP A 441 -20.14 -1.38 8.02
N SER A 442 -20.11 -2.55 7.41
CA SER A 442 -21.14 -3.58 7.60
C SER A 442 -20.52 -4.96 7.60
N GLU A 443 -21.24 -5.93 8.16
CA GLU A 443 -20.82 -7.34 8.06
C GLU A 443 -20.75 -7.82 6.61
N GLY A 444 -21.70 -7.40 5.76
CA GLY A 444 -21.68 -7.74 4.34
C GLY A 444 -20.53 -7.11 3.58
N GLY A 445 -20.23 -5.83 3.85
CA GLY A 445 -19.08 -5.14 3.27
C GLY A 445 -17.75 -5.81 3.64
N ARG A 446 -17.61 -6.22 4.90
CA ARG A 446 -16.47 -7.00 5.38
C ARG A 446 -16.37 -8.38 4.72
N ALA A 447 -17.50 -9.08 4.52
CA ALA A 447 -17.51 -10.37 3.83
C ALA A 447 -17.05 -10.27 2.38
N TRP A 448 -17.51 -9.23 1.65
CA TRP A 448 -17.06 -8.94 0.28
C TRP A 448 -15.57 -8.62 0.21
N ALA A 449 -15.09 -7.73 1.08
CA ALA A 449 -13.68 -7.38 1.14
C ALA A 449 -12.81 -8.61 1.48
N ALA A 450 -13.24 -9.45 2.42
CA ALA A 450 -12.57 -10.70 2.77
C ALA A 450 -12.50 -11.66 1.58
N ALA A 451 -13.62 -11.91 0.89
CA ALA A 451 -13.69 -12.82 -0.25
C ALA A 451 -12.82 -12.37 -1.43
N LEU A 452 -12.86 -11.08 -1.79
CA LEU A 452 -12.01 -10.50 -2.85
C LEU A 452 -10.52 -10.61 -2.50
N THR A 453 -10.15 -10.26 -1.26
CA THR A 453 -8.76 -10.35 -0.78
C THR A 453 -8.28 -11.80 -0.78
N SER A 454 -9.12 -12.71 -0.30
CA SER A 454 -8.85 -14.16 -0.26
C SER A 454 -8.62 -14.71 -1.67
N MET A 455 -9.51 -14.41 -2.62
CA MET A 455 -9.36 -14.80 -4.02
C MET A 455 -8.05 -14.26 -4.60
N MET A 456 -7.77 -12.96 -4.41
CA MET A 456 -6.56 -12.32 -4.93
C MET A 456 -5.29 -13.03 -4.49
N THR A 457 -5.13 -13.25 -3.18
CA THR A 457 -3.89 -13.82 -2.64
C THR A 457 -3.80 -15.31 -2.92
N GLY A 458 -4.89 -16.06 -2.78
CA GLY A 458 -4.93 -17.48 -3.10
C GLY A 458 -4.56 -17.72 -4.56
N HIS A 459 -5.13 -16.94 -5.48
CA HIS A 459 -4.86 -17.07 -6.90
C HIS A 459 -3.46 -16.59 -7.29
N ALA A 460 -2.93 -15.57 -6.60
CA ALA A 460 -1.54 -15.15 -6.74
C ALA A 460 -0.57 -16.27 -6.33
N TYR A 461 -0.80 -16.96 -5.21
CA TYR A 461 0.04 -18.08 -4.80
C TYR A 461 -0.13 -19.34 -5.68
N ALA A 462 -1.34 -19.63 -6.16
CA ALA A 462 -1.55 -20.67 -7.16
C ALA A 462 -0.78 -20.37 -8.45
N THR A 463 -0.78 -19.11 -8.90
CA THR A 463 0.03 -18.64 -10.02
C THR A 463 1.52 -18.78 -9.72
N SER A 464 1.95 -18.42 -8.50
CA SER A 464 3.34 -18.57 -8.05
C SER A 464 3.80 -20.04 -8.07
N ALA A 465 2.94 -20.99 -7.69
CA ALA A 465 3.23 -22.43 -7.77
C ALA A 465 3.32 -22.91 -9.21
N ARG A 466 2.43 -22.46 -10.11
CA ARG A 466 2.53 -22.74 -11.56
C ARG A 466 3.84 -22.22 -12.14
N ILE A 467 4.25 -20.99 -11.81
CA ILE A 467 5.55 -20.45 -12.22
C ILE A 467 6.69 -21.31 -11.65
N ALA A 468 6.60 -21.74 -10.39
CA ALA A 468 7.61 -22.62 -9.78
C ALA A 468 7.74 -23.98 -10.48
N SER A 469 6.64 -24.57 -10.96
CA SER A 469 6.68 -25.83 -11.71
C SER A 469 7.57 -25.75 -12.97
N ARG A 470 7.70 -24.55 -13.56
CA ARG A 470 8.55 -24.28 -14.73
C ARG A 470 9.92 -23.73 -14.36
N MET A 471 9.96 -22.77 -13.46
CA MET A 471 11.12 -21.93 -13.15
C MET A 471 11.89 -22.38 -11.89
N GLY A 472 11.35 -23.35 -11.15
CA GLY A 472 11.73 -23.69 -9.79
C GLY A 472 11.16 -22.71 -8.76
N PRO A 473 11.04 -23.11 -7.48
CA PRO A 473 10.63 -22.20 -6.41
C PRO A 473 11.66 -21.08 -6.17
N PHE A 474 11.34 -20.10 -5.32
CA PHE A 474 12.35 -19.11 -4.91
C PHE A 474 13.55 -19.80 -4.24
N ALA A 475 14.75 -19.24 -4.39
CA ALA A 475 15.98 -19.90 -3.96
C ALA A 475 16.03 -20.15 -2.44
N GLY A 476 15.37 -19.32 -1.63
CA GLY A 476 15.21 -19.52 -0.19
C GLY A 476 14.16 -20.56 0.22
N PHE A 477 13.43 -21.19 -0.72
CA PHE A 477 12.28 -22.04 -0.41
C PHE A 477 12.66 -23.29 0.35
N ALA A 478 13.70 -24.03 -0.05
CA ALA A 478 14.06 -25.30 0.60
C ALA A 478 14.34 -25.15 2.11
N ALA A 479 14.98 -24.05 2.52
CA ALA A 479 15.21 -23.75 3.95
C ALA A 479 13.93 -23.33 4.68
N ASN A 480 12.92 -22.85 3.95
CA ASN A 480 11.69 -22.27 4.47
C ASN A 480 10.42 -23.05 4.14
N GLU A 481 10.54 -24.22 3.52
CA GLU A 481 9.43 -25.00 2.95
C GLU A 481 8.33 -25.23 3.98
N ARG A 482 8.72 -25.73 5.17
CA ARG A 482 7.79 -25.95 6.28
C ARG A 482 7.03 -24.68 6.67
N TYR A 483 7.71 -23.54 6.74
CA TYR A 483 7.11 -22.26 7.17
C TYR A 483 6.19 -21.71 6.09
N MET A 484 6.67 -21.67 4.85
CA MET A 484 5.90 -21.22 3.69
C MET A 484 4.61 -22.03 3.54
N LEU A 485 4.70 -23.36 3.50
CA LEU A 485 3.53 -24.23 3.32
C LEU A 485 2.58 -24.15 4.52
N ASN A 486 3.09 -23.96 5.74
CA ASN A 486 2.24 -23.73 6.90
C ASN A 486 1.44 -22.44 6.77
N VAL A 487 2.06 -21.33 6.34
CA VAL A 487 1.38 -20.05 6.14
C VAL A 487 0.32 -20.15 5.04
N LEU A 488 0.59 -20.86 3.93
CA LEU A 488 -0.43 -21.11 2.89
C LEU A 488 -1.64 -21.87 3.44
N ARG A 489 -1.41 -22.91 4.26
CA ARG A 489 -2.50 -23.64 4.92
C ARG A 489 -3.28 -22.75 5.90
N MET A 490 -2.60 -21.90 6.66
CA MET A 490 -3.25 -20.94 7.55
C MET A 490 -4.18 -19.99 6.77
N HIS A 491 -3.73 -19.44 5.64
CA HIS A 491 -4.59 -18.59 4.80
C HIS A 491 -5.81 -19.35 4.26
N ARG A 492 -5.63 -20.57 3.75
CA ARG A 492 -6.74 -21.44 3.31
C ARG A 492 -7.72 -21.72 4.45
N ASP A 493 -7.22 -22.03 5.64
CA ASP A 493 -8.04 -22.36 6.79
C ASP A 493 -8.83 -21.14 7.30
N GLU A 494 -8.29 -19.91 7.16
CA GLU A 494 -9.02 -18.66 7.41
C GLU A 494 -10.08 -18.38 6.33
N ASN A 495 -9.87 -18.81 5.07
CA ASN A 495 -10.85 -18.63 4.00
C ASN A 495 -12.17 -19.36 4.32
N ALA A 496 -12.06 -20.55 4.93
CA ALA A 496 -13.22 -21.31 5.39
C ALA A 496 -13.99 -20.65 6.56
N LYS A 497 -13.43 -19.63 7.20
CA LYS A 497 -14.02 -18.92 8.36
C LYS A 497 -14.67 -17.58 7.99
N ILE A 498 -14.64 -17.18 6.71
CA ILE A 498 -15.29 -15.94 6.27
C ILE A 498 -16.77 -16.02 6.66
N SER A 499 -17.19 -15.07 7.51
CA SER A 499 -18.57 -14.99 7.98
C SER A 499 -19.43 -14.24 6.95
N ASN A 500 -20.74 -14.49 6.95
CA ASN A 500 -21.71 -13.80 6.09
C ASN A 500 -21.47 -13.93 4.58
N VAL A 501 -20.82 -15.00 4.12
CA VAL A 501 -20.61 -15.28 2.68
C VAL A 501 -21.90 -15.37 1.87
N GLY A 502 -23.06 -15.58 2.50
CA GLY A 502 -24.36 -15.60 1.82
C GLY A 502 -24.77 -14.28 1.16
N VAL A 503 -24.12 -13.16 1.51
CA VAL A 503 -24.32 -11.85 0.85
C VAL A 503 -23.30 -11.59 -0.27
N VAL A 504 -22.32 -12.48 -0.44
CA VAL A 504 -21.28 -12.41 -1.47
C VAL A 504 -21.70 -13.24 -2.67
N GLN A 505 -21.26 -12.85 -3.87
CA GLN A 505 -21.46 -13.67 -5.07
C GLN A 505 -20.85 -15.06 -4.87
N ARG A 506 -21.63 -16.10 -5.16
CA ARG A 506 -21.25 -17.48 -4.82
C ARG A 506 -20.02 -17.97 -5.58
N ASP A 507 -19.94 -17.69 -6.88
CA ASP A 507 -18.79 -18.04 -7.72
C ASP A 507 -17.48 -17.37 -7.27
N LEU A 508 -17.53 -16.18 -6.66
CA LEU A 508 -16.36 -15.54 -6.06
C LEU A 508 -15.87 -16.31 -4.83
N VAL A 509 -16.79 -16.74 -3.96
CA VAL A 509 -16.47 -17.54 -2.76
C VAL A 509 -15.93 -18.92 -3.15
N ASP A 510 -16.56 -19.56 -4.13
CA ASP A 510 -16.12 -20.85 -4.66
C ASP A 510 -14.73 -20.72 -5.31
N ALA A 511 -14.51 -19.68 -6.15
CA ALA A 511 -13.22 -19.42 -6.78
C ALA A 511 -12.10 -19.10 -5.78
N ALA A 512 -12.39 -18.39 -4.68
CA ALA A 512 -11.41 -18.14 -3.63
C ALA A 512 -10.98 -19.44 -2.93
N THR A 513 -11.93 -20.34 -2.69
CA THR A 513 -11.68 -21.65 -2.09
C THR A 513 -10.83 -22.51 -3.02
N ASP A 514 -11.21 -22.62 -4.29
CA ASP A 514 -10.45 -23.36 -5.31
C ASP A 514 -9.02 -22.82 -5.47
N ALA A 515 -8.86 -21.50 -5.40
CA ALA A 515 -7.56 -20.85 -5.53
C ALA A 515 -6.62 -21.22 -4.36
N TRP A 516 -7.13 -21.27 -3.13
CA TRP A 516 -6.33 -21.68 -1.97
C TRP A 516 -6.02 -23.18 -1.97
N ASP A 517 -6.98 -24.01 -2.37
CA ASP A 517 -6.75 -25.45 -2.52
C ASP A 517 -5.67 -25.73 -3.57
N ALA A 518 -5.69 -25.00 -4.69
CA ALA A 518 -4.63 -25.05 -5.69
C ALA A 518 -3.30 -24.53 -5.15
N ALA A 519 -3.29 -23.38 -4.46
CA ALA A 519 -2.06 -22.80 -3.90
C ALA A 519 -1.36 -23.74 -2.92
N VAL A 520 -2.13 -24.43 -2.05
CA VAL A 520 -1.57 -25.40 -1.11
C VAL A 520 -1.11 -26.66 -1.84
N ARG A 521 -1.98 -27.29 -2.64
CA ARG A 521 -1.67 -28.53 -3.35
C ARG A 521 -0.46 -28.38 -4.27
N ASP A 522 -0.49 -27.37 -5.14
CA ASP A 522 0.56 -27.15 -6.13
C ASP A 522 1.83 -26.58 -5.46
N GLY A 523 1.67 -25.82 -4.36
CA GLY A 523 2.79 -25.37 -3.54
C GLY A 523 3.52 -26.52 -2.83
N GLU A 524 2.81 -27.57 -2.40
CA GLU A 524 3.40 -28.79 -1.85
C GLU A 524 4.13 -29.62 -2.93
N GLU A 525 3.62 -29.63 -4.16
CA GLU A 525 4.18 -30.40 -5.26
C GLU A 525 5.41 -29.73 -5.91
N TYR A 526 5.32 -28.43 -6.19
CA TYR A 526 6.32 -27.69 -6.98
C TYR A 526 7.10 -26.64 -6.17
N GLY A 527 6.66 -26.37 -4.93
CA GLY A 527 7.03 -25.16 -4.23
C GLY A 527 6.34 -23.92 -4.80
N VAL A 528 6.73 -22.75 -4.31
CA VAL A 528 6.23 -21.46 -4.81
C VAL A 528 7.37 -20.56 -5.25
N ARG A 529 7.12 -19.70 -6.23
CA ARG A 529 8.12 -18.81 -6.79
C ARG A 529 8.35 -17.55 -5.96
N ASN A 530 7.44 -17.20 -5.06
CA ASN A 530 7.46 -15.94 -4.32
C ASN A 530 7.20 -16.18 -2.83
N SER A 531 8.04 -15.64 -1.96
CA SER A 531 7.86 -15.77 -0.50
C SER A 531 6.78 -14.84 0.06
N GLN A 532 6.48 -13.73 -0.63
CA GLN A 532 5.36 -12.82 -0.32
C GLN A 532 4.66 -12.48 -1.64
N ALA A 533 3.33 -12.46 -1.65
CA ALA A 533 2.52 -12.26 -2.85
C ALA A 533 1.71 -10.96 -2.84
N SER A 534 1.15 -10.57 -1.69
CA SER A 534 0.10 -9.55 -1.59
C SER A 534 0.23 -8.61 -0.40
N VAL A 535 -0.19 -7.36 -0.61
CA VAL A 535 -0.30 -6.27 0.37
C VAL A 535 -1.47 -5.35 -0.02
N LEU A 536 -1.97 -4.52 0.90
CA LEU A 536 -2.85 -3.39 0.53
C LEU A 536 -2.12 -2.07 0.73
N ALA A 537 -1.67 -1.49 -0.37
CA ALA A 537 -0.92 -0.23 -0.38
C ALA A 537 -1.86 1.00 -0.37
N PRO A 538 -1.35 2.21 -0.07
CA PRO A 538 -2.17 3.44 -0.11
C PRO A 538 -2.71 3.77 -1.50
N THR A 539 -2.02 3.38 -2.57
CA THR A 539 -2.34 3.70 -3.97
C THR A 539 -2.46 5.20 -4.33
N GLY A 540 -2.05 6.14 -3.48
CA GLY A 540 -2.39 7.56 -3.62
C GLY A 540 -2.08 8.25 -4.96
N THR A 541 -1.04 7.84 -5.71
CA THR A 541 -0.81 8.37 -7.08
C THR A 541 -1.39 7.47 -8.18
N ILE A 542 -1.25 6.15 -8.03
CA ILE A 542 -1.70 5.20 -9.06
C ILE A 542 -3.23 5.04 -9.09
N GLY A 543 -3.91 5.28 -7.97
CA GLY A 543 -5.37 5.37 -7.90
C GLY A 543 -5.89 6.53 -8.74
N LEU A 544 -5.22 7.70 -8.72
CA LEU A 544 -5.56 8.82 -9.61
C LEU A 544 -5.28 8.49 -11.08
N MET A 545 -4.23 7.72 -11.37
CA MET A 545 -3.94 7.22 -12.72
C MET A 545 -4.99 6.23 -13.21
N MET A 546 -5.56 5.41 -12.32
CA MET A 546 -6.60 4.42 -12.64
C MET A 546 -8.03 4.98 -12.58
N ASP A 547 -8.19 6.28 -12.31
CA ASP A 547 -9.48 6.93 -12.04
C ASP A 547 -10.27 6.21 -10.93
N CYS A 548 -9.58 5.83 -9.86
CA CYS A 548 -10.22 5.27 -8.67
C CYS A 548 -10.95 6.36 -7.88
N ASP A 549 -12.19 6.04 -7.46
CA ASP A 549 -12.96 6.88 -6.55
C ASP A 549 -12.44 6.77 -5.12
N THR A 550 -12.01 5.57 -4.72
CA THR A 550 -11.44 5.25 -3.41
C THR A 550 -10.10 4.53 -3.55
N THR A 551 -9.17 4.80 -2.64
CA THR A 551 -7.77 4.36 -2.74
C THR A 551 -7.50 3.14 -1.87
N GLY A 552 -6.83 2.12 -2.39
CA GLY A 552 -6.46 0.95 -1.60
C GLY A 552 -7.68 0.30 -0.95
N ILE A 553 -7.59 0.10 0.37
CA ILE A 553 -8.69 -0.35 1.23
C ILE A 553 -9.57 0.80 1.73
N GLU A 554 -9.19 2.06 1.54
CA GLU A 554 -9.88 3.23 2.10
C GLU A 554 -11.36 3.32 1.62
N PRO A 555 -12.30 3.77 2.47
CA PRO A 555 -13.58 4.27 1.99
C PRO A 555 -13.39 5.62 1.28
N ASP A 556 -14.48 6.18 0.76
CA ASP A 556 -14.40 7.52 0.19
C ASP A 556 -14.10 8.55 1.28
N LEU A 557 -13.25 9.51 0.96
CA LEU A 557 -12.87 10.58 1.89
C LEU A 557 -14.04 11.55 2.10
N GLY A 558 -14.85 11.76 1.07
CA GLY A 558 -16.03 12.62 1.08
C GLY A 558 -16.76 12.58 -0.27
N LEU A 559 -18.09 12.63 -0.23
CA LEU A 559 -18.94 12.50 -1.43
C LEU A 559 -18.78 13.65 -2.44
N VAL A 560 -18.23 14.79 -2.01
CA VAL A 560 -17.98 15.94 -2.87
C VAL A 560 -16.50 16.27 -2.88
N LYS A 561 -15.90 16.23 -4.06
CA LYS A 561 -14.52 16.62 -4.30
C LYS A 561 -14.50 18.04 -4.83
N PHE A 562 -13.74 18.92 -4.17
CA PHE A 562 -13.60 20.31 -4.59
C PHE A 562 -12.43 20.47 -5.56
N LYS A 563 -12.71 21.05 -6.72
CA LYS A 563 -11.71 21.44 -7.73
C LYS A 563 -11.77 22.95 -7.94
N LYS A 564 -10.71 23.67 -7.56
CA LYS A 564 -10.59 25.10 -7.88
C LYS A 564 -10.34 25.30 -9.38
N LEU A 565 -11.11 26.18 -10.01
CA LEU A 565 -10.98 26.53 -11.42
C LEU A 565 -9.89 27.59 -11.61
N VAL A 566 -9.30 27.58 -12.80
CA VAL A 566 -8.32 28.59 -13.24
C VAL A 566 -9.06 29.90 -13.51
N GLY A 567 -8.68 30.98 -12.83
CA GLY A 567 -9.39 32.28 -12.89
C GLY A 567 -10.23 32.60 -11.64
N GLY A 568 -10.24 31.71 -10.64
CA GLY A 568 -11.00 31.87 -9.41
C GLY A 568 -12.37 31.19 -9.45
N GLY A 569 -12.77 30.57 -8.34
CA GLY A 569 -14.00 29.78 -8.20
C GLY A 569 -13.73 28.32 -7.81
N ASN A 570 -14.66 27.70 -7.10
CA ASN A 570 -14.62 26.28 -6.74
C ASN A 570 -15.69 25.54 -7.55
N MET A 571 -15.31 24.48 -8.26
CA MET A 571 -16.23 23.50 -8.84
C MET A 571 -16.29 22.29 -7.90
N ALA A 572 -17.48 21.92 -7.48
CA ALA A 572 -17.70 20.67 -6.78
C ALA A 572 -17.98 19.57 -7.81
N ILE A 573 -17.42 18.38 -7.55
CA ILE A 573 -17.69 17.18 -8.33
C ILE A 573 -18.25 16.16 -7.34
N VAL A 574 -19.51 15.79 -7.53
CA VAL A 574 -20.14 14.70 -6.78
C VAL A 574 -19.50 13.39 -7.22
N ASN A 575 -19.25 12.49 -6.26
CA ASN A 575 -18.71 11.16 -6.50
C ASN A 575 -19.57 10.41 -7.54
N GLN A 576 -18.92 9.84 -8.56
CA GLN A 576 -19.58 9.22 -9.71
C GLN A 576 -20.27 7.89 -9.38
N THR A 577 -19.94 7.28 -8.24
CA THR A 577 -20.56 6.06 -7.74
C THR A 577 -21.93 6.31 -7.08
N VAL A 578 -22.20 7.54 -6.60
CA VAL A 578 -23.46 7.86 -5.90
C VAL A 578 -24.72 7.58 -6.73
N PRO A 579 -24.84 8.02 -8.00
CA PRO A 579 -26.01 7.72 -8.81
C PRO A 579 -26.25 6.22 -8.99
N ARG A 580 -25.18 5.45 -9.23
CA ARG A 580 -25.24 3.99 -9.40
C ARG A 580 -25.76 3.31 -8.14
N ALA A 581 -25.22 3.69 -6.97
CA ALA A 581 -25.65 3.17 -5.68
C ALA A 581 -27.14 3.46 -5.42
N LEU A 582 -27.62 4.67 -5.75
CA LEU A 582 -29.03 5.02 -5.58
C LEU A 582 -29.94 4.20 -6.52
N VAL A 583 -29.57 4.00 -7.78
CA VAL A 583 -30.32 3.11 -8.68
C VAL A 583 -30.39 1.68 -8.09
N ARG A 584 -29.27 1.16 -7.59
CA ARG A 584 -29.19 -0.16 -6.95
C ARG A 584 -30.11 -0.29 -5.73
N LEU A 585 -30.23 0.79 -4.95
CA LEU A 585 -31.09 0.88 -3.77
C LEU A 585 -32.58 1.11 -4.11
N GLY A 586 -32.94 1.16 -5.41
CA GLY A 586 -34.31 1.22 -5.89
C GLY A 586 -34.90 2.63 -6.02
N TYR A 587 -34.05 3.66 -6.08
CA TYR A 587 -34.51 5.03 -6.36
C TYR A 587 -34.79 5.23 -7.85
N THR A 588 -35.84 6.00 -8.15
CA THR A 588 -36.18 6.42 -9.54
C THR A 588 -35.16 7.44 -10.06
N SER A 589 -35.03 7.57 -11.39
CA SER A 589 -34.12 8.55 -12.01
C SER A 589 -34.36 9.97 -11.50
N GLU A 590 -35.62 10.36 -11.30
CA GLU A 590 -35.95 11.69 -10.78
C GLU A 590 -35.53 11.88 -9.32
N GLN A 591 -35.59 10.82 -8.49
CA GLN A 591 -35.07 10.87 -7.12
C GLN A 591 -33.54 10.94 -7.11
N VAL A 592 -32.89 10.15 -7.96
CA VAL A 592 -31.43 10.17 -8.12
C VAL A 592 -30.95 11.57 -8.46
N ASP A 593 -31.54 12.20 -9.47
CA ASP A 593 -31.17 13.56 -9.89
C ASP A 593 -31.36 14.59 -8.77
N ARG A 594 -32.47 14.50 -8.01
CA ARG A 594 -32.72 15.39 -6.87
C ARG A 594 -31.75 15.17 -5.71
N ILE A 595 -31.38 13.92 -5.41
CA ILE A 595 -30.39 13.61 -4.37
C ILE A 595 -29.00 14.10 -4.78
N VAL A 596 -28.59 13.87 -6.04
CA VAL A 596 -27.30 14.34 -6.56
C VAL A 596 -27.23 15.87 -6.56
N ALA A 597 -28.30 16.55 -6.99
CA ALA A 597 -28.39 18.01 -6.92
C ALA A 597 -28.39 18.54 -5.48
N TYR A 598 -29.01 17.82 -4.54
CA TYR A 598 -28.95 18.13 -3.11
C TYR A 598 -27.52 18.02 -2.59
N ILE A 599 -26.78 16.96 -2.92
CA ILE A 599 -25.38 16.79 -2.52
C ILE A 599 -24.51 17.89 -3.12
N ASP A 600 -24.69 18.21 -4.40
CA ASP A 600 -23.96 19.32 -5.02
C ASP A 600 -24.29 20.64 -4.34
N THR A 601 -25.53 20.92 -3.98
CA THR A 601 -25.88 22.21 -3.34
C THR A 601 -25.38 22.29 -1.89
N ASN A 602 -25.67 21.26 -1.09
CA ASN A 602 -25.46 21.27 0.36
C ASN A 602 -24.08 20.74 0.77
N LYS A 603 -23.32 20.17 -0.16
CA LYS A 603 -22.04 19.47 0.09
C LYS A 603 -22.16 18.32 1.08
N SER A 604 -23.37 17.82 1.26
CA SER A 604 -23.76 16.76 2.17
C SER A 604 -24.95 16.00 1.59
N ILE A 605 -25.02 14.71 1.89
CA ILE A 605 -26.20 13.89 1.63
C ILE A 605 -27.18 13.89 2.82
N VAL A 606 -26.72 14.27 4.00
CA VAL A 606 -27.51 14.28 5.23
C VAL A 606 -28.67 15.28 5.09
N GLY A 607 -29.87 14.84 5.46
CA GLY A 607 -31.09 15.64 5.36
C GLY A 607 -31.71 15.73 3.97
N SER A 608 -31.16 15.02 2.96
CA SER A 608 -31.79 14.93 1.64
C SER A 608 -33.23 14.40 1.76
N PRO A 609 -34.26 15.15 1.30
CA PRO A 609 -35.67 14.76 1.50
C PRO A 609 -36.07 13.46 0.81
N ASP A 610 -35.37 13.10 -0.26
CA ASP A 610 -35.65 11.90 -1.06
C ASP A 610 -34.89 10.66 -0.54
N LEU A 611 -33.84 10.84 0.28
CA LEU A 611 -33.05 9.73 0.80
C LEU A 611 -33.74 9.09 2.01
N LYS A 612 -33.97 7.78 1.94
CA LYS A 612 -34.38 6.97 3.09
C LYS A 612 -33.26 6.88 4.13
N VAL A 613 -33.61 7.06 5.40
CA VAL A 613 -32.64 7.07 6.51
C VAL A 613 -31.87 5.75 6.59
N GLU A 614 -32.50 4.61 6.32
CA GLU A 614 -31.82 3.31 6.33
C GLU A 614 -30.71 3.16 5.28
N HIS A 615 -30.69 4.00 4.24
CA HIS A 615 -29.69 3.98 3.18
C HIS A 615 -28.50 4.92 3.46
N LEU A 616 -28.59 5.79 4.46
CA LEU A 616 -27.54 6.76 4.79
C LEU A 616 -26.15 6.12 5.05
N PRO A 617 -26.04 4.96 5.72
CA PRO A 617 -24.75 4.32 5.96
C PRO A 617 -24.01 3.86 4.68
N VAL A 618 -24.71 3.68 3.55
CA VAL A 618 -24.08 3.34 2.25
C VAL A 618 -23.16 4.45 1.76
N PHE A 619 -23.49 5.69 2.13
CA PHE A 619 -22.80 6.91 1.70
C PHE A 619 -21.91 7.49 2.80
N ALA A 620 -21.58 6.70 3.83
CA ALA A 620 -20.67 7.12 4.89
C ALA A 620 -19.23 7.20 4.37
N CYS A 621 -18.51 8.25 4.77
CA CYS A 621 -17.15 8.55 4.35
C CYS A 621 -16.15 8.48 5.51
N SER A 622 -14.85 8.54 5.22
CA SER A 622 -13.82 8.61 6.27
C SER A 622 -13.85 9.92 7.07
N MET A 623 -14.32 11.01 6.46
CA MET A 623 -14.41 12.35 7.07
C MET A 623 -15.70 13.05 6.61
N GLY A 624 -16.07 14.15 7.26
CA GLY A 624 -17.27 14.93 6.94
C GLY A 624 -18.38 14.79 7.97
N ASP A 625 -19.63 14.92 7.55
CA ASP A 625 -20.81 14.94 8.43
C ASP A 625 -21.57 13.60 8.48
N ASN A 626 -21.22 12.65 7.62
CA ASN A 626 -21.68 11.26 7.64
C ASN A 626 -20.47 10.33 7.69
N THR A 627 -19.86 10.21 8.87
CA THR A 627 -18.59 9.48 9.03
C THR A 627 -18.79 8.01 9.38
N ILE A 628 -17.88 7.19 8.89
CA ILE A 628 -17.72 5.81 9.34
C ILE A 628 -17.17 5.83 10.76
N HIS A 629 -17.75 5.02 11.65
CA HIS A 629 -17.21 4.88 13.00
C HIS A 629 -15.77 4.33 12.94
N TYR A 630 -14.88 4.82 13.79
CA TYR A 630 -13.45 4.45 13.76
C TYR A 630 -13.20 2.94 13.90
N GLU A 631 -14.04 2.22 14.65
CA GLU A 631 -13.98 0.76 14.72
C GLU A 631 -14.29 0.09 13.39
N GLY A 632 -15.16 0.68 12.57
CA GLY A 632 -15.53 0.16 11.25
C GLY A 632 -14.32 0.03 10.33
N HIS A 633 -13.40 1.01 10.39
CA HIS A 633 -12.13 0.94 9.68
C HIS A 633 -11.25 -0.22 10.16
N VAL A 634 -11.08 -0.38 11.48
CA VAL A 634 -10.23 -1.44 12.05
C VAL A 634 -10.84 -2.82 11.84
N ARG A 635 -12.16 -2.96 11.91
CA ARG A 635 -12.86 -4.22 11.60
C ARG A 635 -12.76 -4.58 10.13
N MET A 636 -12.73 -3.60 9.22
CA MET A 636 -12.44 -3.85 7.80
C MET A 636 -11.00 -4.35 7.59
N MET A 637 -10.03 -3.76 8.30
CA MET A 637 -8.66 -4.27 8.29
C MET A 637 -8.59 -5.71 8.82
N GLY A 638 -9.23 -6.00 9.96
CA GLY A 638 -9.29 -7.34 10.54
C GLY A 638 -9.95 -8.38 9.63
N ALA A 639 -10.94 -7.98 8.83
CA ALA A 639 -11.60 -8.87 7.88
C ALA A 639 -10.71 -9.28 6.69
N THR A 640 -9.75 -8.43 6.31
CA THR A 640 -8.90 -8.63 5.11
C THR A 640 -7.48 -9.11 5.44
N GLN A 641 -6.95 -8.72 6.61
CA GLN A 641 -5.59 -9.05 7.04
C GLN A 641 -5.23 -10.55 7.01
N PRO A 642 -6.13 -11.49 7.39
CA PRO A 642 -5.85 -12.92 7.34
C PRO A 642 -5.56 -13.46 5.94
N PHE A 643 -5.87 -12.70 4.89
CA PHE A 643 -5.67 -13.09 3.50
C PHE A 643 -4.49 -12.39 2.84
N LEU A 644 -3.72 -11.59 3.58
CA LEU A 644 -2.56 -10.87 3.06
C LEU A 644 -1.26 -11.46 3.60
N SER A 645 -0.36 -11.79 2.68
CA SER A 645 0.99 -12.25 3.05
C SER A 645 1.80 -11.11 3.71
N GLY A 646 1.68 -9.88 3.22
CA GLY A 646 2.15 -8.66 3.91
C GLY A 646 1.07 -8.04 4.79
N ALA A 647 1.00 -6.72 4.83
CA ALA A 647 0.14 -5.94 5.71
C ALA A 647 -0.72 -4.92 4.94
N ILE A 648 -1.40 -4.05 5.69
CA ILE A 648 -2.36 -3.08 5.18
C ILE A 648 -1.85 -1.68 5.53
N SER A 649 -1.75 -0.81 4.53
CA SER A 649 -1.69 0.62 4.77
C SER A 649 -3.10 1.18 4.81
N LYS A 650 -3.53 1.59 6.00
CA LYS A 650 -4.85 2.18 6.26
C LYS A 650 -4.72 3.21 7.37
N THR A 651 -5.30 4.38 7.15
CA THR A 651 -5.46 5.38 8.21
C THR A 651 -6.77 5.13 8.94
N VAL A 652 -6.79 5.03 10.26
CA VAL A 652 -8.05 5.01 11.01
C VAL A 652 -8.44 6.45 11.34
N ASN A 653 -9.37 7.00 10.55
CA ASN A 653 -9.90 8.34 10.80
C ASN A 653 -10.76 8.33 12.07
N MET A 654 -10.55 9.34 12.91
CA MET A 654 -11.25 9.55 14.16
C MET A 654 -11.74 11.00 14.23
N PRO A 655 -12.93 11.25 14.79
CA PRO A 655 -13.44 12.61 14.92
C PRO A 655 -12.66 13.39 15.99
N GLU A 656 -12.75 14.72 15.97
CA GLU A 656 -12.02 15.62 16.88
C GLU A 656 -12.32 15.28 18.36
N GLU A 657 -13.56 14.92 18.67
CA GLU A 657 -14.00 14.58 20.03
C GLU A 657 -13.48 13.22 20.55
N ALA A 658 -12.82 12.41 19.71
CA ALA A 658 -12.25 11.14 20.14
C ALA A 658 -11.29 11.35 21.31
N THR A 659 -11.42 10.53 22.33
CA THR A 659 -10.62 10.60 23.56
C THR A 659 -9.36 9.76 23.45
N ILE A 660 -8.46 9.90 24.42
CA ILE A 660 -7.26 9.03 24.50
C ILE A 660 -7.70 7.59 24.83
N GLU A 661 -8.73 7.42 25.65
CA GLU A 661 -9.32 6.13 25.98
C GLU A 661 -9.86 5.42 24.73
N ASP A 662 -10.47 6.16 23.80
CA ASP A 662 -10.93 5.62 22.52
C ASP A 662 -9.77 5.10 21.67
N ILE A 663 -8.62 5.79 21.68
CA ILE A 663 -7.40 5.34 20.98
C ILE A 663 -6.81 4.10 21.65
N GLU A 664 -6.76 4.05 22.99
CA GLU A 664 -6.32 2.85 23.71
C GLU A 664 -7.20 1.64 23.37
N ALA A 665 -8.51 1.82 23.35
CA ALA A 665 -9.48 0.78 22.98
C ALA A 665 -9.33 0.35 21.51
N LEU A 666 -9.17 1.30 20.60
CA LEU A 666 -8.96 1.04 19.17
C LEU A 666 -7.68 0.24 18.91
N HIS A 667 -6.57 0.65 19.53
CA HIS A 667 -5.30 -0.06 19.41
C HIS A 667 -5.39 -1.50 19.97
N MET A 668 -6.12 -1.70 21.07
CA MET A 668 -6.37 -3.02 21.63
C MET A 668 -7.23 -3.87 20.68
N LEU A 669 -8.30 -3.30 20.11
CA LEU A 669 -9.15 -3.96 19.12
C LEU A 669 -8.35 -4.40 17.88
N ALA A 670 -7.44 -3.56 17.38
CA ALA A 670 -6.59 -3.90 16.24
C ALA A 670 -5.72 -5.15 16.51
N TRP A 671 -5.13 -5.24 17.71
CA TRP A 671 -4.38 -6.43 18.14
C TRP A 671 -5.28 -7.66 18.23
N GLU A 672 -6.44 -7.55 18.87
CA GLU A 672 -7.40 -8.65 19.05
C GLU A 672 -7.92 -9.21 17.72
N LEU A 673 -8.05 -8.35 16.70
CA LEU A 673 -8.45 -8.75 15.35
C LEU A 673 -7.30 -9.31 14.51
N GLY A 674 -6.08 -9.39 15.05
CA GLY A 674 -4.93 -9.93 14.33
C GLY A 674 -4.42 -9.03 13.21
N VAL A 675 -4.66 -7.72 13.30
CA VAL A 675 -4.07 -6.73 12.40
C VAL A 675 -2.54 -6.71 12.58
N LYS A 676 -1.76 -6.46 11.51
CA LYS A 676 -0.29 -6.41 11.59
C LYS A 676 0.25 -5.03 11.99
N ALA A 677 -0.39 -3.95 11.57
CA ALA A 677 -0.06 -2.57 11.95
C ALA A 677 -1.30 -1.68 11.96
N VAL A 678 -1.31 -0.64 12.81
CA VAL A 678 -2.39 0.34 12.89
C VAL A 678 -1.82 1.75 13.08
N ALA A 679 -2.42 2.72 12.39
CA ALA A 679 -2.15 4.14 12.56
C ALA A 679 -3.48 4.90 12.55
N ILE A 680 -3.56 5.96 13.34
CA ILE A 680 -4.77 6.76 13.49
C ILE A 680 -4.55 8.15 12.91
N TYR A 681 -5.63 8.83 12.55
CA TYR A 681 -5.63 10.25 12.27
C TYR A 681 -6.89 10.85 12.89
N ARG A 682 -6.68 11.74 13.87
CA ARG A 682 -7.77 12.47 14.52
C ARG A 682 -7.93 13.83 13.83
N ASP A 683 -9.14 14.15 13.43
CA ASP A 683 -9.45 15.49 12.89
C ASP A 683 -9.14 16.56 13.95
N ASN A 684 -8.63 17.72 13.50
CA ASN A 684 -8.15 18.82 14.33
C ASN A 684 -8.77 20.16 13.92
#